data_AF-A0A142XCA7-F1
#
_entry.id   AF-A0A142XCA7-F1
#
_cell.length_a   1.000
_cell.length_b   1.000
_cell.length_c   1.000
_cell.angle_alpha   90.00
_cell.angle_beta   90.00
_cell.angle_gamma   90.00
#
_symmetry.space_group_name_H-M   'P 1'
#
loop_
_entity.id
_entity.type
_entity.pdbx_description
1 polymer ?
#
loop_
_entity_poly.entity_id
_entity_poly.type
_entity_poly.pdbx_seq_one_letter_code
_entity_poly.pdbx_strand_id
1 'polypeptide(L)'
;MLWELEIRPLGKDGERERVCDEFDLLTHAERGGDLVSASARGFLLEGDLTDEHRARLTQEVLVDPLVEVGEFAPVGTRTAHSYTVLLKPGVMEPVAQTVLEAVQLLGIPVTAVRTFRRYFGPPELPSLDRDVLFRKVLANDAIEHIVSGPVKADHLGFGAPYKFELRTVPVRDLDDTGLVKLSKDNTLALSLDEMKVVQSHFRDLNREPTDAELESIAQTWSEHCSHKTLKGTITFRDQSTGETRTYKNLLKETVFGATQTIRQQLGADDWCVSVFADNAGIVKFDDNFHICIKVETHNHPSAIEPYGGANTGLGGVIRDLLGTGLGAKPVCNTDVFCFAPPDFDPNQLPQGVLHPRRVMRGVVAGVRDYGNRMGIPTVNGAILFDERYLANPLVFCGTIGTIPCDKAFKKVHDGDLIVAVGGRTGRDGIHGATFSSLELTHESETVSGGAVQIGNAITEKKVQDVIIQARDRNLFTAITDCGAGGFSSAVGEMGADLGATVHLDKAPLKYEGLSYTEIWISESQERMVLSVPQEKWPELQALCASEDVEAAVLGTFENSGRLKLSYQGNVVADLDMHFLHDGRPTVVKNAEWAPAESLSAQPSTGAAQTPQDALVAILGHYSVCSKEWVIRQYDHEVQGGSAIKPLVGVMNDGPSDASVVVPVLGSWTGAAVGCGINHRFADLDPYWMAAAAIDEAVRNVVAVGADPKRVAILDNFCWGNIHDPKVLGALVRTAEACRDVAVAFGTPFISGKDSLNNTYTGKSGERLDIPHTLLVTALGRVPDVRKCVTMDLKETGNALYLVGTTKDELGGSHFNLVTGRTGGNVPKVDLATAPKVFAGVHAAIVQGLVRSCHDLSEGGFAVAAAEMAFAGGIGADITALPGNLSDEAKLFSESPTRFLVEVKPEHAPAFEAALAGVTIARVGTTVSDPRLRVAGANGEWLLWVKLATLKEAWQKPLRW
;
A
#
# COMPACT_ATOMS: atom_id res chain seq x y z
N MET A 1 18.17 13.40 36.83
CA MET A 1 19.04 12.21 36.85
C MET A 1 18.62 11.29 35.73
N LEU A 2 19.50 10.41 35.24
CA LEU A 2 19.19 9.46 34.18
C LEU A 2 19.09 8.04 34.74
N TRP A 3 17.96 7.41 34.47
CA TRP A 3 17.64 6.05 34.90
C TRP A 3 17.46 5.15 33.69
N GLU A 4 17.80 3.88 33.84
CA GLU A 4 17.60 2.83 32.87
C GLU A 4 16.77 1.71 33.50
N LEU A 5 15.63 1.39 32.88
CA LEU A 5 14.83 0.21 33.19
C LEU A 5 15.10 -0.87 32.14
N GLU A 6 15.75 -1.96 32.53
CA GLU A 6 15.96 -3.14 31.67
C GLU A 6 14.89 -4.18 31.97
N ILE A 7 14.25 -4.71 30.93
CA ILE A 7 13.13 -5.65 31.01
C ILE A 7 13.49 -6.91 30.23
N ARG A 8 13.41 -8.06 30.90
CA ARG A 8 13.73 -9.38 30.34
C ARG A 8 12.54 -10.31 30.37
N PRO A 9 12.38 -11.20 29.38
CA PRO A 9 11.31 -12.19 29.39
C PRO A 9 11.51 -13.24 30.50
N LEU A 10 10.42 -13.66 31.12
CA LEU A 10 10.34 -14.81 32.02
C LEU A 10 10.05 -16.06 31.17
N GLY A 11 11.09 -16.81 30.84
CA GLY A 11 10.98 -18.06 30.09
C GLY A 11 11.54 -17.96 28.68
N LYS A 12 10.70 -18.19 27.67
CA LYS A 12 11.13 -18.23 26.27
C LYS A 12 11.50 -16.83 25.77
N ASP A 13 12.74 -16.65 25.37
CA ASP A 13 13.23 -15.39 24.79
C ASP A 13 13.00 -15.38 23.28
N GLY A 14 11.78 -14.99 22.88
CA GLY A 14 11.37 -15.00 21.47
C GLY A 14 12.16 -14.02 20.60
N GLU A 15 12.61 -12.89 21.16
CA GLU A 15 13.41 -11.92 20.40
C GLU A 15 14.83 -12.43 20.16
N ARG A 16 15.43 -13.10 21.15
CA ARG A 16 16.70 -13.81 20.95
C ARG A 16 16.56 -14.88 19.87
N GLU A 17 15.52 -15.72 19.90
CA GLU A 17 15.29 -16.73 18.86
C GLU A 17 15.13 -16.10 17.48
N ARG A 18 14.33 -15.04 17.36
CA ARG A 18 14.17 -14.29 16.09
C ARG A 18 15.51 -13.83 15.54
N VAL A 19 16.36 -13.24 16.39
CA VAL A 19 17.69 -12.76 16.02
C VAL A 19 18.62 -13.90 15.61
N CYS A 20 18.63 -15.00 16.36
CA CYS A 20 19.43 -16.17 16.02
C CYS A 20 18.99 -16.76 14.68
N ASP A 21 17.69 -16.96 14.47
CA ASP A 21 17.12 -17.50 13.23
C ASP A 21 17.43 -16.60 12.03
N GLU A 22 17.37 -15.28 12.19
CA GLU A 22 17.69 -14.33 11.13
C GLU A 22 19.19 -14.30 10.81
N PHE A 23 20.04 -14.36 11.83
CA PHE A 23 21.49 -14.46 11.64
C PHE A 23 21.86 -15.78 10.93
N ASP A 24 21.29 -16.90 11.37
CA ASP A 24 21.55 -18.22 10.80
C ASP A 24 21.00 -18.33 9.38
N LEU A 25 19.86 -17.70 9.10
CA LEU A 25 19.33 -17.56 7.76
C LEU A 25 20.32 -16.84 6.84
N LEU A 26 20.89 -15.71 7.27
CA LEU A 26 21.78 -14.89 6.45
C LEU A 26 23.19 -15.45 6.27
N THR A 27 23.66 -16.28 7.21
CA THR A 27 25.05 -16.78 7.23
C THR A 27 25.17 -18.27 6.95
N HIS A 28 24.07 -19.02 6.98
CA HIS A 28 24.04 -20.48 6.94
C HIS A 28 24.95 -21.14 7.99
N ALA A 29 25.20 -20.47 9.12
CA ALA A 29 26.23 -20.87 10.05
C ALA A 29 25.73 -21.63 11.30
N GLU A 30 24.41 -21.71 11.57
CA GLU A 30 23.83 -22.29 12.81
C GLU A 30 24.59 -21.84 14.09
N ARG A 31 24.99 -20.57 14.15
CA ARG A 31 25.86 -19.97 15.18
C ARG A 31 25.25 -18.75 15.84
N GLY A 32 24.05 -18.31 15.46
CA GLY A 32 23.37 -17.15 16.06
C GLY A 32 23.25 -17.28 17.59
N GLY A 33 23.06 -18.51 18.08
CA GLY A 33 23.00 -18.80 19.51
C GLY A 33 24.30 -18.55 20.28
N ASP A 34 25.46 -18.60 19.61
CA ASP A 34 26.77 -18.29 20.19
C ASP A 34 27.00 -16.77 20.32
N LEU A 35 26.34 -15.99 19.46
CA LEU A 35 26.52 -14.55 19.36
C LEU A 35 25.54 -13.78 20.26
N VAL A 36 24.34 -14.31 20.43
CA VAL A 36 23.28 -13.70 21.25
C VAL A 36 22.74 -14.70 22.26
N SER A 37 23.17 -14.53 23.51
CA SER A 37 22.81 -15.38 24.65
C SER A 37 21.46 -15.04 25.26
N ALA A 38 21.05 -13.77 25.18
CA ALA A 38 19.79 -13.26 25.70
C ALA A 38 19.47 -11.90 25.07
N SER A 39 18.21 -11.49 25.16
CA SER A 39 17.73 -10.17 24.78
C SER A 39 17.04 -9.46 25.96
N ALA A 40 16.92 -8.15 25.85
CA ALA A 40 16.11 -7.32 26.73
C ALA A 40 15.54 -6.13 25.94
N ARG A 41 14.39 -5.63 26.38
CA ARG A 41 13.88 -4.31 25.98
C ARG A 41 13.99 -3.36 27.17
N GLY A 42 13.90 -2.06 26.95
CA GLY A 42 13.92 -1.16 28.09
C GLY A 42 13.68 0.30 27.76
N PHE A 43 13.78 1.10 28.82
CA PHE A 43 13.52 2.54 28.80
C PHE A 43 14.68 3.30 29.44
N LEU A 44 15.08 4.41 28.81
CA LEU A 44 15.89 5.45 29.43
C LEU A 44 14.93 6.55 29.91
N LEU A 45 15.01 6.95 31.18
CA LEU A 45 14.14 7.96 31.77
C LEU A 45 14.97 9.09 32.39
N GLU A 46 14.68 10.32 31.98
CA GLU A 46 15.25 11.53 32.57
C GLU A 46 14.27 12.12 33.59
N GLY A 47 14.70 12.23 34.85
CA GLY A 47 13.84 12.72 35.91
C GLY A 47 14.44 12.57 37.31
N ASP A 48 13.73 13.07 38.31
CA ASP A 48 14.08 12.89 39.73
C ASP A 48 13.20 11.78 40.35
N LEU A 49 13.64 10.53 40.17
CA LEU A 49 12.86 9.36 40.58
C LEU A 49 13.24 8.91 41.99
N THR A 50 12.23 8.77 42.86
CA THR A 50 12.36 8.13 44.18
C THR A 50 12.31 6.60 44.05
N ASP A 51 12.61 5.87 45.12
CA ASP A 51 12.43 4.40 45.15
C ASP A 51 10.97 4.00 44.91
N GLU A 52 10.02 4.78 45.45
CA GLU A 52 8.59 4.56 45.24
C GLU A 52 8.19 4.75 43.78
N HIS A 53 8.69 5.81 43.12
CA HIS A 53 8.45 6.02 41.69
C HIS A 53 8.97 4.83 40.87
N ARG A 54 10.20 4.37 41.13
CA ARG A 54 10.79 3.22 40.43
C ARG A 54 9.99 1.94 40.65
N ALA A 55 9.61 1.65 41.90
CA ALA A 55 8.81 0.47 42.23
C ALA A 55 7.48 0.47 41.47
N ARG A 56 6.80 1.62 41.44
CA ARG A 56 5.52 1.79 40.75
C ARG A 56 5.66 1.59 39.24
N LEU A 57 6.65 2.22 38.61
CA LEU A 57 6.91 2.05 37.18
C LEU A 57 7.18 0.59 36.80
N THR A 58 7.94 -0.13 37.63
CA THR A 58 8.21 -1.55 37.40
C THR A 58 6.98 -2.43 37.64
N GLN A 59 6.20 -2.20 38.70
CA GLN A 59 5.17 -3.16 39.12
C GLN A 59 3.80 -2.90 38.48
N GLU A 60 3.51 -1.65 38.07
CA GLU A 60 2.17 -1.24 37.63
C GLU A 60 2.09 -0.83 36.16
N VAL A 61 3.21 -0.40 35.53
CA VAL A 61 3.14 0.34 34.26
C VAL A 61 3.96 -0.28 33.13
N LEU A 62 5.27 -0.52 33.34
CA LEU A 62 6.21 -0.76 32.23
C LEU A 62 6.59 -2.22 32.02
N VAL A 63 6.32 -3.08 33.00
CA VAL A 63 6.68 -4.50 33.00
C VAL A 63 5.43 -5.33 33.18
N ASP A 64 5.25 -6.37 32.35
CA ASP A 64 4.23 -7.38 32.59
C ASP A 64 4.76 -8.44 33.57
N PRO A 65 4.31 -8.48 34.84
CA PRO A 65 4.86 -9.39 35.83
C PRO A 65 4.55 -10.87 35.56
N LEU A 66 3.66 -11.20 34.60
CA LEU A 66 3.37 -12.57 34.23
C LEU A 66 4.43 -13.17 33.30
N VAL A 67 5.04 -12.32 32.46
CA VAL A 67 5.94 -12.76 31.38
C VAL A 67 7.26 -12.02 31.33
N GLU A 68 7.49 -11.05 32.22
CA GLU A 68 8.69 -10.22 32.24
C GLU A 68 9.18 -9.90 33.66
N VAL A 69 10.46 -9.55 33.77
CA VAL A 69 11.07 -8.99 34.98
C VAL A 69 11.84 -7.72 34.61
N GLY A 70 11.68 -6.68 35.43
CA GLY A 70 12.31 -5.38 35.20
C GLY A 70 13.23 -4.94 36.35
N GLU A 71 14.35 -4.33 36.00
CA GLU A 71 15.32 -3.79 36.95
C GLU A 71 15.74 -2.35 36.59
N PHE A 72 15.63 -1.44 37.56
CA PHE A 72 16.13 -0.07 37.46
C PHE A 72 17.60 0.04 37.88
N ALA A 73 18.37 0.81 37.11
CA ALA A 73 19.71 1.25 37.48
C ALA A 73 19.98 2.68 36.96
N PRO A 74 20.91 3.45 37.56
CA PRO A 74 21.39 4.67 36.93
C PRO A 74 22.05 4.36 35.57
N VAL A 75 21.88 5.24 34.58
CA VAL A 75 22.48 5.05 33.25
C VAL A 75 24.01 4.94 33.38
N GLY A 76 24.59 3.95 32.68
CA GLY A 76 26.05 3.73 32.64
C GLY A 76 26.63 2.90 33.79
N THR A 77 25.83 2.44 34.76
CA THR A 77 26.34 1.62 35.89
C THR A 77 26.33 0.12 35.65
N ARG A 78 25.62 -0.36 34.60
CA ARG A 78 25.60 -1.78 34.26
C ARG A 78 26.96 -2.22 33.68
N THR A 79 27.50 -3.33 34.19
CA THR A 79 28.85 -3.82 33.83
C THR A 79 28.85 -4.98 32.84
N ALA A 80 27.70 -5.64 32.62
CA ALA A 80 27.59 -6.72 31.66
C ALA A 80 27.82 -6.21 30.23
N HIS A 81 28.65 -6.93 29.47
CA HIS A 81 28.83 -6.60 28.06
C HIS A 81 27.53 -6.85 27.29
N SER A 82 27.15 -5.88 26.46
CA SER A 82 25.94 -5.95 25.65
C SER A 82 26.04 -5.01 24.46
N TYR A 83 25.17 -5.23 23.49
CA TYR A 83 24.94 -4.34 22.35
C TYR A 83 23.57 -3.72 22.53
N THR A 84 23.53 -2.40 22.76
CA THR A 84 22.28 -1.66 22.94
C THR A 84 21.93 -0.95 21.64
N VAL A 85 20.80 -1.31 21.05
CA VAL A 85 20.22 -0.66 19.88
C VAL A 85 19.32 0.48 20.34
N LEU A 86 19.61 1.68 19.84
CA LEU A 86 18.89 2.91 20.13
C LEU A 86 18.45 3.55 18.82
N LEU A 87 17.28 4.18 18.81
CA LEU A 87 16.89 5.03 17.70
C LEU A 87 17.86 6.22 17.59
N LYS A 88 18.05 6.77 16.40
CA LYS A 88 18.85 7.97 16.20
C LYS A 88 18.08 9.21 16.68
N PRO A 89 18.77 10.29 17.05
CA PRO A 89 18.13 11.56 17.37
C PRO A 89 17.14 12.01 16.28
N GLY A 90 15.94 12.41 16.69
CA GLY A 90 14.91 12.93 15.79
C GLY A 90 13.96 11.90 15.19
N VAL A 91 14.24 10.59 15.32
CA VAL A 91 13.30 9.53 14.92
C VAL A 91 12.12 9.48 15.88
N MET A 92 10.91 9.28 15.35
CA MET A 92 9.69 9.15 16.15
C MET A 92 9.75 7.91 17.06
N GLU A 93 9.49 8.08 18.36
CA GLU A 93 9.42 7.00 19.35
C GLU A 93 8.02 6.93 19.99
N PRO A 94 6.98 6.36 19.32
CA PRO A 94 5.60 6.39 19.84
C PRO A 94 5.46 5.74 21.22
N VAL A 95 6.21 4.67 21.48
CA VAL A 95 6.24 4.00 22.79
C VAL A 95 6.82 4.91 23.87
N ALA A 96 7.92 5.63 23.57
CA ALA A 96 8.51 6.56 24.53
C ALA A 96 7.55 7.72 24.85
N GLN A 97 6.85 8.24 23.84
CA GLN A 97 5.83 9.27 24.03
C GLN A 97 4.68 8.76 24.90
N THR A 98 4.14 7.57 24.60
CA THR A 98 3.06 6.95 25.40
C THR A 98 3.48 6.76 26.86
N VAL A 99 4.74 6.33 27.08
CA VAL A 99 5.28 6.21 28.44
C VAL A 99 5.39 7.56 29.10
N LEU A 100 5.89 8.59 28.42
CA LEU A 100 5.99 9.95 28.97
C LEU A 100 4.62 10.50 29.38
N GLU A 101 3.60 10.32 28.54
CA GLU A 101 2.21 10.71 28.85
C GLU A 101 1.68 9.94 30.07
N ALA A 102 1.87 8.62 30.11
CA ALA A 102 1.43 7.77 31.21
C ALA A 102 2.08 8.16 32.55
N VAL A 103 3.39 8.41 32.57
CA VAL A 103 4.08 8.79 33.83
C VAL A 103 3.72 10.20 34.30
N GLN A 104 3.45 11.13 33.37
CA GLN A 104 2.94 12.46 33.70
C GLN A 104 1.55 12.40 34.34
N LEU A 105 0.65 11.56 33.81
CA LEU A 105 -0.68 11.31 34.40
C LEU A 105 -0.59 10.72 35.81
N LEU A 106 0.46 9.95 36.10
CA LEU A 106 0.72 9.38 37.43
C LEU A 106 1.41 10.36 38.39
N GLY A 107 1.73 11.58 37.93
CA GLY A 107 2.43 12.59 38.72
C GLY A 107 3.92 12.29 38.95
N ILE A 108 4.51 11.40 38.15
CA ILE A 108 5.91 11.00 38.28
C ILE A 108 6.79 11.99 37.48
N PRO A 109 7.83 12.60 38.09
CA PRO A 109 8.59 13.72 37.51
C PRO A 109 9.63 13.23 36.47
N VAL A 110 9.15 12.66 35.37
CA VAL A 110 9.94 12.32 34.18
C VAL A 110 9.75 13.40 33.13
N THR A 111 10.85 13.89 32.56
CA THR A 111 10.87 14.95 31.55
C THR A 111 11.18 14.45 30.14
N ALA A 112 11.82 13.29 30.01
CA ALA A 112 12.10 12.65 28.73
C ALA A 112 12.20 11.13 28.89
N VAL A 113 11.80 10.41 27.84
CA VAL A 113 11.86 8.95 27.76
C VAL A 113 12.46 8.56 26.42
N ARG A 114 13.27 7.50 26.39
CA ARG A 114 13.69 6.81 25.16
C ARG A 114 13.57 5.31 25.33
N THR A 115 13.39 4.60 24.22
CA THR A 115 13.34 3.14 24.19
C THR A 115 14.66 2.54 23.73
N PHE A 116 14.94 1.31 24.14
CA PHE A 116 16.08 0.54 23.63
C PHE A 116 15.79 -0.95 23.54
N ARG A 117 16.53 -1.62 22.66
CA ARG A 117 16.68 -3.09 22.64
C ARG A 117 18.12 -3.41 23.00
N ARG A 118 18.33 -4.48 23.77
CA ARG A 118 19.67 -4.88 24.23
C ARG A 118 19.87 -6.36 24.00
N TYR A 119 21.07 -6.70 23.53
CA TYR A 119 21.47 -8.06 23.23
C TYR A 119 22.75 -8.40 23.98
N PHE A 120 22.77 -9.57 24.63
CA PHE A 120 23.90 -10.02 25.44
C PHE A 120 24.72 -11.03 24.65
N GLY A 121 26.02 -10.76 24.50
CA GLY A 121 26.92 -11.57 23.69
C GLY A 121 28.40 -11.37 24.07
N PRO A 122 29.32 -12.06 23.39
CA PRO A 122 30.76 -11.96 23.66
C PRO A 122 31.30 -10.54 23.36
N PRO A 123 32.33 -10.05 24.05
CA PRO A 123 32.87 -8.71 23.81
C PRO A 123 33.55 -8.54 22.44
N GLU A 124 34.04 -9.64 21.87
CA GLU A 124 34.70 -9.68 20.58
C GLU A 124 33.93 -10.59 19.63
N LEU A 125 33.62 -10.05 18.45
CA LEU A 125 32.99 -10.77 17.34
C LEU A 125 33.94 -10.77 16.13
N PRO A 126 34.03 -11.88 15.37
CA PRO A 126 34.67 -11.86 14.06
C PRO A 126 34.08 -10.73 13.19
N SER A 127 34.91 -10.04 12.40
CA SER A 127 34.47 -8.83 11.67
C SER A 127 33.26 -9.08 10.77
N LEU A 128 33.22 -10.24 10.10
CA LEU A 128 32.11 -10.63 9.23
C LEU A 128 30.82 -10.88 10.03
N ASP A 129 30.91 -11.68 11.10
CA ASP A 129 29.79 -11.97 11.99
C ASP A 129 29.24 -10.69 12.63
N ARG A 130 30.12 -9.76 13.03
CA ARG A 130 29.75 -8.46 13.58
C ARG A 130 29.00 -7.61 12.56
N ASP A 131 29.49 -7.52 11.33
CA ASP A 131 28.89 -6.65 10.32
C ASP A 131 27.51 -7.17 9.91
N VAL A 132 27.33 -8.49 9.77
CA VAL A 132 26.01 -9.11 9.53
C VAL A 132 25.10 -8.92 10.74
N LEU A 133 25.54 -9.30 11.94
CA LEU A 133 24.72 -9.20 13.15
C LEU A 133 24.27 -7.75 13.39
N PHE A 134 25.18 -6.78 13.33
CA PHE A 134 24.86 -5.40 13.69
C PHE A 134 24.02 -4.71 12.63
N ARG A 135 24.43 -4.79 11.35
CA ARG A 135 23.81 -4.01 10.28
C ARG A 135 22.65 -4.72 9.58
N LYS A 136 22.63 -6.06 9.61
CA LYS A 136 21.63 -6.87 8.89
C LYS A 136 20.62 -7.57 9.81
N VAL A 137 20.87 -7.67 11.12
CA VAL A 137 19.98 -8.38 12.05
C VAL A 137 19.48 -7.50 13.20
N LEU A 138 20.38 -6.85 13.94
CA LEU A 138 20.05 -6.16 15.19
C LEU A 138 19.48 -4.75 14.95
N ALA A 139 20.11 -3.98 14.07
CA ALA A 139 19.75 -2.59 13.84
C ALA A 139 19.45 -2.32 12.36
N ASN A 140 18.58 -1.35 12.13
CA ASN A 140 18.47 -0.68 10.83
C ASN A 140 19.32 0.60 10.86
N ASP A 141 20.46 0.58 10.15
CA ASP A 141 21.41 1.70 10.12
C ASP A 141 20.78 3.00 9.59
N ALA A 142 19.60 2.98 8.96
CA ALA A 142 18.86 4.19 8.59
C ALA A 142 18.42 4.99 9.84
N ILE A 143 17.76 4.30 10.78
CA ILE A 143 17.02 4.90 11.90
C ILE A 143 17.58 4.55 13.28
N GLU A 144 18.47 3.57 13.38
CA GLU A 144 19.04 3.06 14.63
C GLU A 144 20.57 3.15 14.65
N HIS A 145 21.13 3.06 15.84
CA HIS A 145 22.57 2.89 16.05
C HIS A 145 22.82 1.93 17.22
N ILE A 146 24.00 1.32 17.22
CA ILE A 146 24.40 0.36 18.23
C ILE A 146 25.46 0.97 19.14
N VAL A 147 25.22 0.88 20.44
CA VAL A 147 26.19 1.19 21.49
C VAL A 147 26.72 -0.13 22.05
N SER A 148 28.01 -0.40 21.84
CA SER A 148 28.69 -1.54 22.45
C SER A 148 29.14 -1.18 23.87
N GLY A 149 28.65 -1.95 24.85
CA GLY A 149 28.89 -1.70 26.27
C GLY A 149 27.84 -0.78 26.92
N PRO A 150 28.15 -0.17 28.08
CA PRO A 150 27.20 0.63 28.83
C PRO A 150 26.80 1.90 28.07
N VAL A 151 25.49 2.19 28.02
CA VAL A 151 24.98 3.46 27.48
C VAL A 151 25.48 4.60 28.36
N LYS A 152 26.03 5.65 27.73
CA LYS A 152 26.43 6.89 28.40
C LYS A 152 25.70 8.05 27.74
N ALA A 153 24.95 8.80 28.54
CA ALA A 153 24.27 10.01 28.13
C ALA A 153 24.24 10.96 29.33
N ASP A 154 24.32 12.27 29.06
CA ASP A 154 24.16 13.30 30.09
C ASP A 154 22.70 13.81 30.14
N HIS A 155 22.03 13.84 28.99
CA HIS A 155 20.61 14.22 28.81
C HIS A 155 19.98 13.42 27.65
N LEU A 156 18.65 13.28 27.65
CA LEU A 156 17.91 12.61 26.56
C LEU A 156 17.32 13.59 25.54
N GLY A 157 17.18 14.88 25.89
CA GLY A 157 16.69 15.92 24.97
C GLY A 157 17.66 16.24 23.84
N PHE A 158 17.13 16.57 22.66
CA PHE A 158 17.90 16.90 21.46
C PHE A 158 17.65 18.34 20.99
N GLY A 159 18.70 18.99 20.47
CA GLY A 159 18.62 20.22 19.70
C GLY A 159 19.40 21.39 20.31
N ALA A 160 19.83 22.28 19.42
CA ALA A 160 20.21 23.65 19.76
C ALA A 160 19.33 24.58 18.92
N PRO A 161 19.01 25.80 19.39
CA PRO A 161 18.20 26.73 18.62
C PRO A 161 18.76 26.94 17.21
N TYR A 162 17.89 26.90 16.20
CA TYR A 162 18.28 27.24 14.83
C TYR A 162 18.66 28.72 14.79
N LYS A 163 19.86 29.00 14.28
CA LYS A 163 20.29 30.38 14.01
C LYS A 163 19.87 30.73 12.59
N PHE A 164 18.95 31.68 12.47
CA PHE A 164 18.45 32.12 11.16
C PHE A 164 19.59 32.57 10.24
N GLU A 165 19.59 32.01 9.04
CA GLU A 165 20.42 32.40 7.90
C GLU A 165 19.60 32.26 6.63
N LEU A 166 19.31 33.40 5.97
CA LEU A 166 18.61 33.37 4.68
C LEU A 166 19.54 32.85 3.60
N ARG A 167 19.20 31.70 3.01
CA ARG A 167 19.99 31.09 1.94
C ARG A 167 19.40 31.44 0.58
N THR A 168 20.18 32.11 -0.25
CA THR A 168 19.89 32.31 -1.67
C THR A 168 20.69 31.32 -2.52
N VAL A 169 20.10 30.84 -3.61
CA VAL A 169 20.70 29.83 -4.48
C VAL A 169 21.02 30.46 -5.83
N PRO A 170 22.29 30.53 -6.26
CA PRO A 170 22.66 31.14 -7.54
C PRO A 170 22.21 30.26 -8.70
N VAL A 171 21.16 30.67 -9.42
CA VAL A 171 20.58 29.98 -10.57
C VAL A 171 20.74 30.80 -11.85
N ARG A 172 20.69 32.13 -11.76
CA ARG A 172 20.55 33.01 -12.94
C ARG A 172 21.71 32.93 -13.93
N ASP A 173 22.93 32.75 -13.45
CA ASP A 173 24.14 32.81 -14.28
C ASP A 173 24.78 31.44 -14.54
N LEU A 174 24.14 30.35 -14.08
CA LEU A 174 24.61 28.99 -14.34
C LEU A 174 24.41 28.60 -15.81
N ASP A 175 25.38 27.85 -16.34
CA ASP A 175 25.22 27.15 -17.62
C ASP A 175 24.44 25.83 -17.43
N ASP A 176 24.15 25.13 -18.53
CA ASP A 176 23.40 23.86 -18.48
C ASP A 176 24.05 22.83 -17.54
N THR A 177 25.39 22.76 -17.52
CA THR A 177 26.14 21.87 -16.63
C THR A 177 25.95 22.27 -15.16
N GLY A 178 26.02 23.56 -14.86
CA GLY A 178 25.79 24.12 -13.54
C GLY A 178 24.37 23.87 -13.03
N LEU A 179 23.35 24.01 -13.89
CA LEU A 179 21.95 23.74 -13.54
C LEU A 179 21.71 22.26 -13.18
N VAL A 180 22.24 21.34 -14.00
CA VAL A 180 22.15 19.90 -13.72
C VAL A 180 22.86 19.55 -12.41
N LYS A 181 24.06 20.09 -12.20
CA LYS A 181 24.81 19.89 -10.96
C LYS A 181 24.05 20.43 -9.74
N LEU A 182 23.46 21.62 -9.85
CA LEU A 182 22.68 22.23 -8.77
C LEU A 182 21.47 21.37 -8.38
N SER A 183 20.72 20.89 -9.37
CA SER A 183 19.57 20.00 -9.18
C SER A 183 19.97 18.70 -8.47
N LYS A 184 21.09 18.10 -8.90
CA LYS A 184 21.62 16.87 -8.30
C LYS A 184 22.13 17.07 -6.87
N ASP A 185 22.94 18.10 -6.63
CA ASP A 185 23.59 18.32 -5.34
C ASP A 185 22.60 18.73 -4.22
N ASN A 186 21.43 19.26 -4.58
CA ASN A 186 20.37 19.62 -3.63
C ASN A 186 19.15 18.68 -3.72
N THR A 187 19.26 17.54 -4.40
CA THR A 187 18.18 16.53 -4.48
C THR A 187 16.84 17.08 -4.98
N LEU A 188 16.87 18.06 -5.91
CA LEU A 188 15.67 18.70 -6.44
C LEU A 188 14.91 17.81 -7.43
N ALA A 189 15.60 16.84 -8.03
CA ALA A 189 15.07 15.95 -9.08
C ALA A 189 14.42 16.68 -10.27
N LEU A 190 14.83 17.92 -10.53
CA LEU A 190 14.41 18.71 -11.69
C LEU A 190 15.30 18.41 -12.90
N SER A 191 14.67 18.16 -14.05
CA SER A 191 15.32 18.02 -15.35
C SER A 191 15.95 19.34 -15.82
N LEU A 192 16.82 19.26 -16.83
CA LEU A 192 17.44 20.46 -17.41
C LEU A 192 16.40 21.46 -17.95
N ASP A 193 15.34 20.97 -18.60
CA ASP A 193 14.31 21.84 -19.16
C ASP A 193 13.50 22.53 -18.06
N GLU A 194 13.17 21.82 -16.98
CA GLU A 194 12.54 22.40 -15.79
C GLU A 194 13.45 23.46 -15.14
N MET A 195 14.74 23.14 -14.95
CA MET A 195 15.72 24.08 -14.39
C MET A 195 15.91 25.32 -15.26
N LYS A 196 15.82 25.21 -16.60
CA LYS A 196 15.87 26.35 -17.52
C LYS A 196 14.65 27.26 -17.37
N VAL A 197 13.47 26.69 -17.16
CA VAL A 197 12.26 27.49 -16.89
C VAL A 197 12.38 28.21 -15.55
N VAL A 198 12.84 27.52 -14.50
CA VAL A 198 13.15 28.14 -13.19
C VAL A 198 14.17 29.27 -13.36
N GLN A 199 15.26 29.02 -14.08
CA GLN A 199 16.27 30.04 -14.35
C GLN A 199 15.70 31.25 -15.09
N SER A 200 14.87 31.04 -16.12
CA SER A 200 14.21 32.13 -16.84
C SER A 200 13.34 32.96 -15.92
N HIS A 201 12.51 32.30 -15.09
CA HIS A 201 11.63 32.97 -14.15
C HIS A 201 12.41 33.90 -13.19
N PHE A 202 13.50 33.41 -12.59
CA PHE A 202 14.30 34.21 -11.67
C PHE A 202 15.19 35.25 -12.36
N ARG A 203 15.56 35.05 -13.63
CA ARG A 203 16.16 36.11 -14.47
C ARG A 203 15.18 37.24 -14.71
N ASP A 204 13.93 36.92 -15.03
CA ASP A 204 12.87 37.91 -15.29
C ASP A 204 12.52 38.71 -14.02
N LEU A 205 12.55 38.06 -12.85
CA LEU A 205 12.40 38.72 -11.55
C LEU A 205 13.65 39.50 -11.10
N ASN A 206 14.78 39.38 -11.82
CA ASN A 206 16.06 40.00 -11.50
C ASN A 206 16.56 39.71 -10.06
N ARG A 207 16.34 38.49 -9.56
CA ARG A 207 16.82 38.05 -8.24
C ARG A 207 17.10 36.54 -8.21
N GLU A 208 17.95 36.10 -7.30
CA GLU A 208 18.10 34.67 -7.05
C GLU A 208 16.89 34.12 -6.27
N PRO A 209 16.53 32.83 -6.45
CA PRO A 209 15.61 32.14 -5.56
C PRO A 209 16.20 31.98 -4.17
N THR A 210 15.35 31.92 -3.15
CA THR A 210 15.71 31.29 -1.88
C THR A 210 15.70 29.78 -2.01
N ASP A 211 16.35 29.07 -1.09
CA ASP A 211 16.25 27.62 -0.99
C ASP A 211 14.80 27.15 -0.78
N ALA A 212 14.00 27.81 0.05
CA ALA A 212 12.59 27.48 0.25
C ALA A 212 11.75 27.62 -1.04
N GLU A 213 12.03 28.63 -1.87
CA GLU A 213 11.37 28.79 -3.17
C GLU A 213 11.72 27.67 -4.14
N LEU A 214 13.01 27.34 -4.22
CA LEU A 214 13.51 26.30 -5.12
C LEU A 214 13.00 24.92 -4.70
N GLU A 215 12.96 24.64 -3.40
CA GLU A 215 12.37 23.43 -2.84
C GLU A 215 10.86 23.36 -3.09
N SER A 216 10.12 24.46 -2.93
CA SER A 216 8.68 24.49 -3.23
C SER A 216 8.38 24.11 -4.68
N ILE A 217 9.19 24.61 -5.62
CA ILE A 217 9.10 24.26 -7.04
C ILE A 217 9.46 22.78 -7.25
N ALA A 218 10.55 22.30 -6.65
CA ALA A 218 11.01 20.92 -6.79
C ALA A 218 9.97 19.89 -6.30
N GLN A 219 9.37 20.11 -5.13
CA GLN A 219 8.32 19.24 -4.60
C GLN A 219 7.10 19.26 -5.52
N THR A 220 6.63 20.45 -5.91
CA THR A 220 5.42 20.62 -6.75
C THR A 220 5.59 20.02 -8.15
N TRP A 221 6.79 20.11 -8.75
CA TRP A 221 7.07 19.62 -10.10
C TRP A 221 7.65 18.20 -10.15
N SER A 222 7.79 17.53 -8.99
CA SER A 222 8.23 16.14 -8.89
C SER A 222 7.33 15.19 -9.68
N GLU A 223 7.84 14.04 -10.13
CA GLU A 223 7.00 13.04 -10.80
C GLU A 223 5.88 12.58 -9.86
N HIS A 224 6.20 12.38 -8.58
CA HIS A 224 5.28 11.97 -7.53
C HIS A 224 4.05 12.88 -7.36
N CYS A 225 4.23 14.21 -7.31
CA CYS A 225 3.09 15.13 -7.09
C CYS A 225 2.39 15.50 -8.40
N SER A 226 3.12 15.52 -9.51
CA SER A 226 2.68 16.20 -10.71
C SER A 226 2.33 15.27 -11.87
N HIS A 227 2.64 13.97 -11.76
CA HIS A 227 2.36 12.90 -12.72
C HIS A 227 2.78 13.27 -14.15
N LYS A 228 3.96 13.90 -14.28
CA LYS A 228 4.36 14.63 -15.48
C LYS A 228 4.54 13.74 -16.71
N THR A 229 4.97 12.50 -16.55
CA THR A 229 5.08 11.53 -17.64
C THR A 229 3.70 11.18 -18.18
N LEU A 230 2.77 10.83 -17.30
CA LEU A 230 1.41 10.42 -17.65
C LEU A 230 0.52 11.56 -18.16
N LYS A 231 0.78 12.79 -17.73
CA LYS A 231 0.14 14.02 -18.25
C LYS A 231 0.85 14.59 -19.48
N GLY A 232 2.02 14.07 -19.85
CA GLY A 232 2.84 14.54 -20.96
C GLY A 232 2.35 14.09 -22.34
N THR A 233 3.00 14.62 -23.37
CA THR A 233 2.78 14.20 -24.76
C THR A 233 3.61 12.96 -25.09
N ILE A 234 2.95 11.87 -25.46
CA ILE A 234 3.57 10.59 -25.79
C ILE A 234 3.25 10.21 -27.22
N THR A 235 4.28 10.05 -28.06
CA THR A 235 4.13 9.41 -29.38
C THR A 235 4.41 7.92 -29.24
N PHE A 236 3.38 7.10 -29.43
CA PHE A 236 3.43 5.66 -29.27
C PHE A 236 3.42 4.95 -30.64
N ARG A 237 4.39 4.06 -30.85
CA ARG A 237 4.47 3.20 -32.03
C ARG A 237 4.20 1.75 -31.63
N ASP A 238 3.07 1.21 -32.06
CA ASP A 238 2.73 -0.21 -31.89
C ASP A 238 3.24 -0.98 -33.12
N GLN A 239 4.33 -1.73 -32.94
CA GLN A 239 4.95 -2.49 -34.02
C GLN A 239 4.11 -3.71 -34.43
N SER A 240 3.20 -4.19 -33.57
CA SER A 240 2.32 -5.33 -33.89
C SER A 240 1.24 -4.96 -34.91
N THR A 241 0.77 -3.72 -34.89
CA THR A 241 -0.25 -3.19 -35.81
C THR A 241 0.34 -2.32 -36.91
N GLY A 242 1.55 -1.78 -36.70
CA GLY A 242 2.18 -0.80 -37.58
C GLY A 242 1.66 0.63 -37.38
N GLU A 243 0.81 0.85 -36.38
CA GLU A 243 0.20 2.15 -36.10
C GLU A 243 1.11 3.03 -35.23
N THR A 244 1.03 4.34 -35.47
CA THR A 244 1.61 5.37 -34.61
C THR A 244 0.48 6.27 -34.13
N ARG A 245 0.40 6.48 -32.81
CA ARG A 245 -0.60 7.32 -32.14
C ARG A 245 0.12 8.39 -31.32
N THR A 246 -0.49 9.54 -31.12
CA THR A 246 0.05 10.59 -30.25
C THR A 246 -1.01 10.97 -29.22
N TYR A 247 -0.67 10.78 -27.95
CA TYR A 247 -1.43 11.24 -26.81
C TYR A 247 -0.85 12.59 -26.36
N LYS A 248 -1.68 13.61 -26.19
CA LYS A 248 -1.27 14.90 -25.59
C LYS A 248 -1.27 14.84 -24.07
N ASN A 249 -2.13 13.98 -23.51
CA ASN A 249 -2.17 13.63 -22.10
C ASN A 249 -2.71 12.20 -21.99
N LEU A 250 -1.83 11.24 -21.72
CA LEU A 250 -2.17 9.82 -21.73
C LEU A 250 -3.32 9.51 -20.77
N LEU A 251 -3.25 9.96 -19.51
CA LEU A 251 -4.31 9.70 -18.53
C LEU A 251 -5.65 10.32 -18.90
N LYS A 252 -5.65 11.58 -19.36
CA LYS A 252 -6.86 12.30 -19.75
C LYS A 252 -7.59 11.61 -20.90
N GLU A 253 -6.83 11.05 -21.85
CA GLU A 253 -7.34 10.41 -23.06
C GLU A 253 -7.62 8.91 -22.88
N THR A 254 -7.17 8.30 -21.78
CA THR A 254 -7.38 6.88 -21.47
C THR A 254 -8.25 6.70 -20.22
N VAL A 255 -7.64 6.56 -19.03
CA VAL A 255 -8.30 6.26 -17.75
C VAL A 255 -9.41 7.28 -17.43
N PHE A 256 -9.09 8.58 -17.43
CA PHE A 256 -10.09 9.63 -17.17
C PHE A 256 -11.13 9.72 -18.31
N GLY A 257 -10.68 9.58 -19.55
CA GLY A 257 -11.55 9.59 -20.74
C GLY A 257 -12.60 8.48 -20.72
N ALA A 258 -12.24 7.30 -20.21
CA ALA A 258 -13.14 6.17 -20.00
C ALA A 258 -14.23 6.52 -19.00
N THR A 259 -13.85 7.05 -17.83
CA THR A 259 -14.82 7.49 -16.82
C THR A 259 -15.78 8.55 -17.37
N GLN A 260 -15.28 9.54 -18.12
CA GLN A 260 -16.16 10.54 -18.74
C GLN A 260 -17.13 9.91 -19.75
N THR A 261 -16.65 8.96 -20.55
CA THR A 261 -17.48 8.21 -21.51
C THR A 261 -18.59 7.43 -20.78
N ILE A 262 -18.25 6.71 -19.71
CA ILE A 262 -19.19 5.94 -18.90
C ILE A 262 -20.23 6.85 -18.26
N ARG A 263 -19.81 7.97 -17.65
CA ARG A 263 -20.72 8.94 -17.04
C ARG A 263 -21.71 9.52 -18.05
N GLN A 264 -21.25 9.83 -19.27
CA GLN A 264 -22.12 10.27 -20.37
C GLN A 264 -23.12 9.18 -20.79
N GLN A 265 -22.69 7.92 -20.85
CA GLN A 265 -23.56 6.78 -21.19
C GLN A 265 -24.61 6.51 -20.10
N LEU A 266 -24.25 6.68 -18.83
CA LEU A 266 -25.17 6.53 -17.70
C LEU A 266 -26.21 7.66 -17.64
N GLY A 267 -25.86 8.88 -18.05
CA GLY A 267 -26.78 10.01 -18.09
C GLY A 267 -27.39 10.30 -16.71
N ALA A 268 -28.71 10.15 -16.59
CA ALA A 268 -29.42 10.37 -15.32
C ALA A 268 -29.05 9.34 -14.24
N ASP A 269 -28.54 8.17 -14.63
CA ASP A 269 -28.11 7.10 -13.71
C ASP A 269 -26.65 7.27 -13.24
N ASP A 270 -25.97 8.38 -13.61
CA ASP A 270 -24.62 8.69 -13.14
C ASP A 270 -24.57 8.70 -11.60
N TRP A 271 -23.60 7.95 -11.08
CA TRP A 271 -23.39 7.73 -9.66
C TRP A 271 -21.96 8.08 -9.22
N CYS A 272 -21.12 8.57 -10.13
CA CYS A 272 -19.87 9.23 -9.78
C CYS A 272 -20.18 10.61 -9.16
N VAL A 273 -19.56 10.93 -8.03
CA VAL A 273 -19.77 12.20 -7.31
C VAL A 273 -18.57 13.11 -7.49
N SER A 274 -17.40 12.68 -7.03
CA SER A 274 -16.11 13.37 -7.20
C SER A 274 -15.10 12.36 -7.71
N VAL A 275 -14.51 12.60 -8.87
CA VAL A 275 -13.56 11.67 -9.51
C VAL A 275 -12.38 12.47 -10.03
N PHE A 276 -11.16 12.06 -9.69
CA PHE A 276 -9.91 12.75 -10.06
C PHE A 276 -9.89 14.26 -9.75
N ALA A 277 -10.56 14.67 -8.67
CA ALA A 277 -10.71 16.07 -8.27
C ALA A 277 -10.34 16.34 -6.80
N ASP A 278 -10.14 15.28 -6.02
CA ASP A 278 -9.87 15.31 -4.58
C ASP A 278 -8.94 14.12 -4.23
N ASN A 279 -8.55 13.99 -2.97
CA ASN A 279 -7.61 12.97 -2.49
C ASN A 279 -8.11 11.53 -2.75
N ALA A 280 -9.43 11.30 -2.72
CA ALA A 280 -10.06 10.01 -3.02
C ALA A 280 -11.22 10.14 -4.01
N GLY A 281 -11.58 9.01 -4.64
CA GLY A 281 -12.75 8.91 -5.51
C GLY A 281 -14.02 8.70 -4.70
N ILE A 282 -15.11 9.41 -5.05
CA ILE A 282 -16.41 9.36 -4.36
C ILE A 282 -17.50 8.89 -5.33
N VAL A 283 -18.30 7.93 -4.86
CA VAL A 283 -19.48 7.42 -5.57
C VAL A 283 -20.70 7.33 -4.67
N LYS A 284 -21.91 7.41 -5.26
CA LYS A 284 -23.17 7.32 -4.52
C LYS A 284 -23.33 5.92 -3.91
N PHE A 285 -23.77 5.86 -2.65
CA PHE A 285 -23.98 4.60 -1.93
C PHE A 285 -25.43 4.44 -1.49
N ASP A 286 -25.94 5.40 -0.72
CA ASP A 286 -27.35 5.55 -0.35
C ASP A 286 -27.77 7.03 -0.32
N ASP A 287 -28.96 7.31 0.23
CA ASP A 287 -29.54 8.66 0.26
C ASP A 287 -28.82 9.61 1.23
N ASN A 288 -28.15 9.09 2.25
CA ASN A 288 -27.53 9.87 3.32
C ASN A 288 -26.00 9.91 3.21
N PHE A 289 -25.41 8.84 2.68
CA PHE A 289 -23.97 8.67 2.58
C PHE A 289 -23.53 8.30 1.16
N HIS A 290 -22.39 8.85 0.80
CA HIS A 290 -21.56 8.36 -0.29
C HIS A 290 -20.45 7.47 0.27
N ILE A 291 -19.84 6.69 -0.60
CA ILE A 291 -18.67 5.88 -0.29
C ILE A 291 -17.49 6.40 -1.10
N CYS A 292 -16.31 6.35 -0.49
CA CYS A 292 -15.08 6.81 -1.10
C CYS A 292 -13.96 5.81 -0.86
N ILE A 293 -12.99 5.82 -1.76
CA ILE A 293 -11.90 4.86 -1.75
C ILE A 293 -10.65 5.50 -2.38
N LYS A 294 -9.51 5.18 -1.77
CA LYS A 294 -8.18 5.51 -2.26
C LYS A 294 -7.26 4.33 -2.04
N VAL A 295 -6.33 4.15 -2.97
CA VAL A 295 -5.20 3.22 -2.85
C VAL A 295 -3.96 4.01 -3.24
N GLU A 296 -2.90 3.84 -2.46
CA GLU A 296 -1.60 4.48 -2.59
C GLU A 296 -0.48 3.42 -2.60
N THR A 297 0.73 3.84 -2.96
CA THR A 297 1.92 2.98 -2.98
C THR A 297 3.01 3.54 -2.08
N HIS A 298 3.77 2.65 -1.41
CA HIS A 298 4.88 3.06 -0.55
C HIS A 298 6.13 2.19 -0.74
N ASN A 299 6.51 1.97 -2.01
CA ASN A 299 7.51 0.99 -2.45
C ASN A 299 8.94 1.29 -1.97
N HIS A 300 9.54 2.40 -2.41
CA HIS A 300 10.94 2.74 -2.11
C HIS A 300 11.24 2.82 -0.61
N PRO A 301 10.39 3.46 0.23
CA PRO A 301 10.65 3.49 1.67
C PRO A 301 10.53 2.10 2.30
N SER A 302 9.60 1.26 1.82
CA SER A 302 9.46 -0.13 2.28
C SER A 302 10.62 -1.03 1.87
N ALA A 303 11.39 -0.67 0.83
CA ALA A 303 12.63 -1.35 0.46
C ALA A 303 13.77 -1.11 1.47
N ILE A 304 13.76 0.06 2.13
CA ILE A 304 14.83 0.53 3.04
C ILE A 304 14.49 0.26 4.52
N GLU A 305 13.28 0.65 4.94
CA GLU A 305 12.75 0.45 6.29
C GLU A 305 11.32 -0.13 6.15
N PRO A 306 11.17 -1.46 6.06
CA PRO A 306 9.90 -2.09 5.68
C PRO A 306 8.76 -1.83 6.66
N TYR A 307 9.04 -1.70 7.95
CA TYR A 307 8.02 -1.45 8.97
C TYR A 307 7.45 -0.04 8.86
N GLY A 308 8.32 0.97 8.94
CA GLY A 308 8.00 2.39 8.80
C GLY A 308 7.38 2.70 7.46
N GLY A 309 7.95 2.20 6.36
CA GLY A 309 7.42 2.40 5.01
C GLY A 309 5.97 1.93 4.84
N ALA A 310 5.64 0.72 5.30
CA ALA A 310 4.27 0.22 5.21
C ALA A 310 3.32 0.89 6.21
N ASN A 311 3.83 1.20 7.40
CA ASN A 311 3.11 1.90 8.47
C ASN A 311 2.67 3.30 8.03
N THR A 312 3.57 4.10 7.45
CA THR A 312 3.26 5.43 6.92
C THR A 312 2.51 5.37 5.60
N GLY A 313 2.70 4.33 4.80
CA GLY A 313 1.87 4.05 3.64
C GLY A 313 0.38 3.90 4.01
N LEU A 314 0.09 3.15 5.07
CA LEU A 314 -1.29 2.99 5.55
C LEU A 314 -1.83 4.28 6.20
N GLY A 315 -1.03 4.95 7.04
CA GLY A 315 -1.45 6.23 7.63
C GLY A 315 -1.71 7.32 6.59
N GLY A 316 -0.86 7.43 5.57
CA GLY A 316 -1.03 8.37 4.46
C GLY A 316 -2.38 8.20 3.77
N VAL A 317 -2.72 6.97 3.36
CA VAL A 317 -4.00 6.72 2.68
C VAL A 317 -5.21 6.90 3.60
N ILE A 318 -5.08 6.67 4.91
CA ILE A 318 -6.15 7.00 5.86
C ILE A 318 -6.38 8.52 5.89
N ARG A 319 -5.30 9.31 5.91
CA ARG A 319 -5.40 10.78 5.84
C ARG A 319 -5.96 11.28 4.51
N ASP A 320 -5.72 10.61 3.39
CA ASP A 320 -6.40 10.94 2.13
C ASP A 320 -7.93 10.88 2.26
N LEU A 321 -8.45 9.88 2.97
CA LEU A 321 -9.88 9.78 3.25
C LEU A 321 -10.34 10.91 4.18
N LEU A 322 -9.56 11.25 5.21
CA LEU A 322 -9.83 12.41 6.08
C LEU A 322 -9.74 13.75 5.34
N GLY A 323 -8.94 13.82 4.27
CA GLY A 323 -8.79 14.98 3.39
C GLY A 323 -9.88 15.07 2.31
N THR A 324 -10.60 13.98 2.05
CA THR A 324 -11.62 13.91 0.98
C THR A 324 -12.89 14.68 1.38
N GLY A 325 -13.33 15.60 0.52
CA GLY A 325 -14.45 16.51 0.81
C GLY A 325 -14.20 17.27 2.12
N LEU A 326 -15.20 17.30 3.01
CA LEU A 326 -15.04 17.86 4.36
C LEU A 326 -14.66 16.79 5.41
N GLY A 327 -14.03 15.70 4.97
CA GLY A 327 -13.57 14.60 5.81
C GLY A 327 -14.47 13.37 5.75
N ALA A 328 -14.02 12.33 5.05
CA ALA A 328 -14.67 11.02 5.07
C ALA A 328 -14.24 10.23 6.31
N LYS A 329 -15.15 9.42 6.85
CA LYS A 329 -14.86 8.51 7.96
C LYS A 329 -14.34 7.18 7.41
N PRO A 330 -13.09 6.78 7.71
CA PRO A 330 -12.58 5.46 7.34
C PRO A 330 -13.42 4.31 7.93
N VAL A 331 -13.65 3.28 7.12
CA VAL A 331 -14.47 2.10 7.45
C VAL A 331 -13.63 0.83 7.44
N CYS A 332 -12.81 0.62 6.40
CA CYS A 332 -11.94 -0.55 6.29
C CYS A 332 -10.75 -0.25 5.38
N ASN A 333 -9.68 -1.03 5.55
CA ASN A 333 -8.45 -0.99 4.76
C ASN A 333 -8.35 -2.19 3.82
N THR A 334 -7.52 -2.05 2.80
CA THR A 334 -7.07 -3.14 1.93
C THR A 334 -5.57 -3.03 1.69
N ASP A 335 -4.87 -4.15 1.59
CA ASP A 335 -3.43 -4.19 1.35
C ASP A 335 -3.04 -5.20 0.26
N VAL A 336 -2.18 -4.81 -0.67
CA VAL A 336 -1.65 -5.73 -1.69
C VAL A 336 -0.14 -5.62 -1.70
N PHE A 337 0.54 -6.76 -1.74
CA PHE A 337 2.00 -6.79 -1.66
C PHE A 337 2.61 -7.63 -2.79
N CYS A 338 3.74 -7.16 -3.32
CA CYS A 338 4.59 -7.95 -4.21
C CYS A 338 5.99 -8.06 -3.61
N PHE A 339 6.45 -9.29 -3.39
CA PHE A 339 7.76 -9.58 -2.79
C PHE A 339 8.58 -10.53 -3.66
N ALA A 340 9.89 -10.59 -3.44
CA ALA A 340 10.67 -11.75 -3.85
C ALA A 340 10.42 -12.95 -2.92
N PRO A 341 10.73 -14.20 -3.35
CA PRO A 341 10.53 -15.38 -2.53
C PRO A 341 11.21 -15.28 -1.14
N PRO A 342 10.54 -15.66 -0.04
CA PRO A 342 11.08 -15.50 1.30
C PRO A 342 12.18 -16.52 1.66
N ASP A 343 12.44 -17.49 0.80
CA ASP A 343 13.51 -18.49 0.86
C ASP A 343 14.67 -18.18 -0.10
N PHE A 344 14.76 -16.93 -0.58
CA PHE A 344 15.84 -16.46 -1.47
C PHE A 344 17.24 -16.71 -0.86
N ASP A 345 18.20 -17.13 -1.68
CA ASP A 345 19.57 -17.39 -1.24
C ASP A 345 20.27 -16.08 -0.80
N PRO A 346 20.63 -15.93 0.49
CA PRO A 346 21.31 -14.74 1.00
C PRO A 346 22.61 -14.41 0.28
N ASN A 347 23.32 -15.42 -0.26
CA ASN A 347 24.59 -15.23 -0.96
C ASN A 347 24.42 -14.53 -2.32
N GLN A 348 23.19 -14.47 -2.83
CA GLN A 348 22.85 -13.83 -4.10
C GLN A 348 22.26 -12.42 -3.91
N LEU A 349 22.15 -11.93 -2.67
CA LEU A 349 21.60 -10.61 -2.39
C LEU A 349 22.51 -9.49 -2.92
N PRO A 350 21.96 -8.55 -3.72
CA PRO A 350 22.70 -7.35 -4.10
C PRO A 350 23.05 -6.49 -2.88
N GLN A 351 24.15 -5.73 -2.99
CA GLN A 351 24.59 -4.83 -1.91
C GLN A 351 23.51 -3.78 -1.60
N GLY A 352 23.13 -3.66 -0.32
CA GLY A 352 22.13 -2.67 0.11
C GLY A 352 20.67 -3.14 -0.02
N VAL A 353 20.44 -4.35 -0.54
CA VAL A 353 19.10 -4.96 -0.60
C VAL A 353 18.84 -5.79 0.66
N LEU A 354 17.64 -5.67 1.22
CA LEU A 354 17.20 -6.46 2.38
C LEU A 354 16.69 -7.84 1.95
N HIS A 355 16.89 -8.85 2.79
CA HIS A 355 16.39 -10.19 2.53
C HIS A 355 14.84 -10.18 2.46
N PRO A 356 14.19 -10.84 1.47
CA PRO A 356 12.74 -10.74 1.27
C PRO A 356 11.90 -11.14 2.48
N ARG A 357 12.33 -12.17 3.24
CA ARG A 357 11.67 -12.55 4.51
C ARG A 357 11.66 -11.43 5.55
N ARG A 358 12.73 -10.62 5.63
CA ARG A 358 12.81 -9.46 6.53
C ARG A 358 11.87 -8.35 6.05
N VAL A 359 11.87 -8.07 4.74
CA VAL A 359 10.96 -7.09 4.11
C VAL A 359 9.51 -7.44 4.40
N MET A 360 9.09 -8.68 4.09
CA MET A 360 7.72 -9.14 4.30
C MET A 360 7.28 -9.04 5.76
N ARG A 361 8.12 -9.48 6.71
CA ARG A 361 7.81 -9.37 8.14
C ARG A 361 7.66 -7.93 8.62
N GLY A 362 8.53 -7.02 8.14
CA GLY A 362 8.43 -5.61 8.47
C GLY A 362 7.18 -4.96 7.90
N VAL A 363 6.89 -5.17 6.61
CA VAL A 363 5.67 -4.62 5.95
C VAL A 363 4.40 -5.06 6.66
N VAL A 364 4.25 -6.37 6.92
CA VAL A 364 3.08 -6.92 7.61
C VAL A 364 2.95 -6.38 9.03
N ALA A 365 4.05 -6.25 9.77
CA ALA A 365 4.04 -5.64 11.09
C ALA A 365 3.66 -4.15 11.05
N GLY A 366 4.11 -3.41 10.03
CA GLY A 366 3.79 -2.00 9.84
C GLY A 366 2.30 -1.76 9.61
N VAL A 367 1.70 -2.52 8.71
CA VAL A 367 0.25 -2.49 8.40
C VAL A 367 -0.57 -2.93 9.61
N ARG A 368 -0.19 -4.04 10.25
CA ARG A 368 -0.83 -4.53 11.48
C ARG A 368 -0.88 -3.46 12.55
N ASP A 369 0.28 -2.90 12.88
CA ASP A 369 0.40 -2.00 14.02
C ASP A 369 -0.36 -0.69 13.77
N TYR A 370 -0.36 -0.16 12.54
CA TYR A 370 -1.09 1.07 12.24
C TYR A 370 -2.61 0.83 12.17
N GLY A 371 -3.06 -0.13 11.35
CA GLY A 371 -4.49 -0.41 11.16
C GLY A 371 -5.20 -0.81 12.45
N ASN A 372 -4.59 -1.72 13.23
CA ASN A 372 -5.18 -2.19 14.49
C ASN A 372 -5.28 -1.06 15.53
N ARG A 373 -4.24 -0.21 15.66
CA ARG A 373 -4.25 0.91 16.61
C ARG A 373 -5.18 2.05 16.19
N MET A 374 -5.37 2.25 14.88
CA MET A 374 -6.41 3.14 14.35
C MET A 374 -7.82 2.62 14.60
N GLY A 375 -7.99 1.31 14.82
CA GLY A 375 -9.30 0.68 14.92
C GLY A 375 -10.03 0.67 13.58
N ILE A 376 -9.30 0.39 12.49
CA ILE A 376 -9.83 0.23 11.14
C ILE A 376 -9.44 -1.17 10.66
N PRO A 377 -10.41 -2.05 10.34
CA PRO A 377 -10.13 -3.42 9.96
C PRO A 377 -9.49 -3.49 8.57
N THR A 378 -8.51 -4.36 8.37
CA THR A 378 -7.90 -4.62 7.05
C THR A 378 -8.53 -5.87 6.44
N VAL A 379 -9.47 -5.69 5.52
CA VAL A 379 -10.43 -6.75 5.13
C VAL A 379 -10.11 -7.43 3.80
N ASN A 380 -9.30 -6.84 2.94
CA ASN A 380 -9.03 -7.38 1.60
C ASN A 380 -7.56 -7.25 1.22
N GLY A 381 -7.04 -8.20 0.45
CA GLY A 381 -5.68 -8.11 -0.04
C GLY A 381 -5.23 -9.25 -0.93
N ALA A 382 -4.01 -9.12 -1.45
CA ALA A 382 -3.33 -10.14 -2.25
C ALA A 382 -1.81 -10.09 -2.01
N ILE A 383 -1.12 -11.22 -2.16
CA ILE A 383 0.34 -11.28 -2.02
C ILE A 383 0.93 -12.12 -3.15
N LEU A 384 1.76 -11.47 -3.96
CA LEU A 384 2.40 -12.05 -5.13
C LEU A 384 3.91 -12.17 -4.92
N PHE A 385 4.49 -13.21 -5.53
CA PHE A 385 5.91 -13.48 -5.43
C PHE A 385 6.58 -13.57 -6.81
N ASP A 386 7.67 -12.82 -6.99
CA ASP A 386 8.55 -12.85 -8.16
C ASP A 386 9.94 -12.32 -7.77
N GLU A 387 11.00 -12.98 -8.21
CA GLU A 387 12.39 -12.58 -7.89
C GLU A 387 12.72 -11.15 -8.35
N ARG A 388 12.02 -10.63 -9.37
CA ARG A 388 12.23 -9.25 -9.87
C ARG A 388 11.82 -8.17 -8.86
N TYR A 389 11.06 -8.50 -7.82
CA TYR A 389 10.75 -7.59 -6.72
C TYR A 389 11.83 -7.56 -5.61
N LEU A 390 12.97 -8.24 -5.81
CA LEU A 390 14.01 -8.40 -4.79
C LEU A 390 14.53 -7.08 -4.22
N ALA A 391 14.88 -6.14 -5.09
CA ALA A 391 15.44 -4.86 -4.67
C ALA A 391 14.36 -3.78 -4.40
N ASN A 392 13.15 -3.98 -4.90
CA ASN A 392 12.06 -3.04 -4.76
C ASN A 392 10.72 -3.80 -4.62
N PRO A 393 10.23 -4.01 -3.39
CA PRO A 393 8.93 -4.60 -3.14
C PRO A 393 7.82 -3.61 -3.52
N LEU A 394 6.65 -4.11 -3.91
CA LEU A 394 5.48 -3.25 -4.07
C LEU A 394 4.60 -3.34 -2.84
N VAL A 395 4.27 -2.18 -2.26
CA VAL A 395 3.45 -2.07 -1.06
C VAL A 395 2.30 -1.14 -1.37
N PHE A 396 1.13 -1.72 -1.61
CA PHE A 396 -0.11 -1.00 -1.86
C PHE A 396 -0.95 -0.96 -0.57
N CYS A 397 -1.36 0.24 -0.17
CA CYS A 397 -2.24 0.46 0.97
C CYS A 397 -3.49 1.20 0.50
N GLY A 398 -4.67 0.73 0.89
CA GLY A 398 -5.94 1.33 0.54
C GLY A 398 -6.87 1.51 1.72
N THR A 399 -7.77 2.48 1.61
CA THR A 399 -8.79 2.77 2.61
C THR A 399 -10.12 3.11 1.93
N ILE A 400 -11.19 2.58 2.49
CA ILE A 400 -12.57 2.84 2.10
C ILE A 400 -13.22 3.62 3.24
N GLY A 401 -13.97 4.67 2.92
CA GLY A 401 -14.65 5.51 3.90
C GLY A 401 -16.07 5.93 3.48
N THR A 402 -16.82 6.45 4.45
CA THR A 402 -18.15 7.05 4.24
C THR A 402 -18.10 8.55 4.39
N ILE A 403 -18.88 9.26 3.57
CA ILE A 403 -19.01 10.71 3.67
C ILE A 403 -20.47 11.11 3.51
N PRO A 404 -21.02 12.00 4.35
CA PRO A 404 -22.38 12.49 4.16
C PRO A 404 -22.53 13.15 2.78
N CYS A 405 -23.69 12.98 2.13
CA CYS A 405 -23.93 13.47 0.77
C CYS A 405 -23.67 14.98 0.61
N ASP A 406 -23.93 15.79 1.65
CA ASP A 406 -23.73 17.25 1.65
C ASP A 406 -22.30 17.69 2.00
N LYS A 407 -21.38 16.75 2.24
CA LYS A 407 -19.98 17.00 2.62
C LYS A 407 -18.97 16.57 1.55
N ALA A 408 -19.44 16.13 0.38
CA ALA A 408 -18.60 15.59 -0.67
C ALA A 408 -17.70 16.62 -1.38
N PHE A 409 -17.92 17.92 -1.17
CA PHE A 409 -17.17 18.99 -1.82
C PHE A 409 -16.62 19.97 -0.78
N LYS A 410 -15.41 20.45 -1.03
CA LYS A 410 -14.67 21.39 -0.19
C LYS A 410 -14.26 22.63 -0.99
N LYS A 411 -14.08 23.77 -0.32
CA LYS A 411 -13.58 24.98 -0.97
C LYS A 411 -12.89 25.89 0.04
N VAL A 412 -11.71 26.39 -0.35
CA VAL A 412 -10.97 27.41 0.41
C VAL A 412 -11.58 28.79 0.15
N HIS A 413 -11.70 29.62 1.19
CA HIS A 413 -12.17 30.99 1.06
C HIS A 413 -11.09 32.02 1.43
N ASP A 414 -11.20 33.20 0.80
CA ASP A 414 -10.37 34.36 1.13
C ASP A 414 -10.59 34.79 2.58
N GLY A 415 -9.50 34.98 3.32
CA GLY A 415 -9.51 35.36 4.74
C GLY A 415 -9.61 34.20 5.72
N ASP A 416 -9.83 32.95 5.26
CA ASP A 416 -9.78 31.76 6.10
C ASP A 416 -8.36 31.56 6.65
N LEU A 417 -8.29 31.08 7.89
CA LEU A 417 -7.04 30.72 8.56
C LEU A 417 -6.49 29.43 7.96
N ILE A 418 -5.16 29.36 7.84
CA ILE A 418 -4.41 28.14 7.56
C ILE A 418 -4.10 27.49 8.90
N VAL A 419 -4.74 26.37 9.20
CA VAL A 419 -4.60 25.68 10.49
C VAL A 419 -3.98 24.30 10.28
N ALA A 420 -2.83 24.06 10.90
CA ALA A 420 -2.26 22.72 11.01
C ALA A 420 -2.84 22.01 12.23
N VAL A 421 -3.25 20.75 12.07
CA VAL A 421 -3.81 19.91 13.14
C VAL A 421 -3.07 18.58 13.18
N GLY A 422 -2.75 18.09 14.38
CA GLY A 422 -2.18 16.77 14.61
C GLY A 422 -0.70 16.77 15.00
N GLY A 423 0.10 15.97 14.30
CA GLY A 423 1.51 15.72 14.60
C GLY A 423 2.40 16.98 14.56
N ARG A 424 3.50 16.95 15.32
CA ARG A 424 4.51 18.03 15.29
C ARG A 424 5.49 17.83 14.14
N THR A 425 6.04 18.94 13.65
CA THR A 425 7.00 18.99 12.53
C THR A 425 8.41 18.64 12.99
N GLY A 426 9.05 17.69 12.31
CA GLY A 426 10.42 17.24 12.52
C GLY A 426 11.19 17.12 11.19
N ARG A 427 12.48 16.76 11.23
CA ARG A 427 13.25 16.42 10.01
C ARG A 427 12.89 15.01 9.51
N ASP A 428 11.61 14.79 9.28
CA ASP A 428 11.06 13.52 8.83
C ASP A 428 10.78 13.63 7.33
N GLY A 429 11.30 12.71 6.52
CA GLY A 429 10.99 12.65 5.09
C GLY A 429 11.40 13.88 4.28
N ILE A 430 12.42 14.64 4.74
CA ILE A 430 12.96 15.74 3.94
C ILE A 430 13.42 15.15 2.61
N HIS A 431 12.92 15.72 1.51
CA HIS A 431 13.11 15.23 0.14
C HIS A 431 12.43 13.89 -0.20
N GLY A 432 11.40 13.46 0.54
CA GLY A 432 10.68 12.22 0.27
C GLY A 432 10.00 12.18 -1.11
N ALA A 433 9.30 13.25 -1.51
CA ALA A 433 8.66 13.32 -2.83
C ALA A 433 9.67 13.30 -3.99
N THR A 434 10.80 14.01 -3.85
CA THR A 434 11.86 13.99 -4.88
C THR A 434 12.61 12.66 -4.88
N PHE A 435 12.88 12.07 -3.70
CA PHE A 435 13.51 10.76 -3.56
C PHE A 435 12.66 9.64 -4.19
N SER A 436 11.35 9.63 -3.95
CA SER A 436 10.45 8.63 -4.52
C SER A 436 10.36 8.69 -6.06
N SER A 437 10.79 9.80 -6.65
CA SER A 437 10.87 10.01 -8.11
C SER A 437 12.20 9.52 -8.73
N LEU A 438 13.18 9.11 -7.91
CA LEU A 438 14.50 8.63 -8.34
C LEU A 438 14.61 7.10 -8.28
N GLU A 439 15.58 6.56 -9.00
CA GLU A 439 15.94 5.13 -8.93
C GLU A 439 16.65 4.79 -7.61
N LEU A 440 16.46 3.56 -7.11
CA LEU A 440 17.22 3.03 -5.97
C LEU A 440 18.65 2.69 -6.40
N THR A 441 19.60 2.84 -5.47
CA THR A 441 21.01 2.51 -5.69
C THR A 441 21.60 1.81 -4.47
N HIS A 442 22.79 1.24 -4.62
CA HIS A 442 23.56 0.66 -3.51
C HIS A 442 23.88 1.66 -2.36
N GLU A 443 23.73 2.97 -2.57
CA GLU A 443 23.93 4.02 -1.55
C GLU A 443 22.62 4.50 -0.92
N SER A 444 21.45 4.10 -1.45
CA SER A 444 20.14 4.63 -1.04
C SER A 444 19.86 4.42 0.46
N GLU A 445 20.27 3.28 1.04
CA GLU A 445 20.16 3.01 2.48
C GLU A 445 20.88 4.09 3.33
N THR A 446 22.06 4.54 2.89
CA THR A 446 22.88 5.51 3.64
C THR A 446 22.46 6.94 3.37
N VAL A 447 22.15 7.28 2.12
CA VAL A 447 21.82 8.66 1.71
C VAL A 447 20.37 9.01 2.06
N SER A 448 19.48 8.03 2.03
CA SER A 448 18.02 8.24 2.09
C SER A 448 17.37 7.59 3.31
N GLY A 449 18.15 6.97 4.20
CA GLY A 449 17.62 6.39 5.44
C GLY A 449 16.89 7.40 6.35
N GLY A 450 17.28 8.68 6.29
CA GLY A 450 16.58 9.77 7.00
C GLY A 450 15.22 10.15 6.38
N ALA A 451 14.90 9.65 5.19
CA ALA A 451 13.62 9.90 4.53
C ALA A 451 12.51 8.94 5.02
N VAL A 452 12.87 7.81 5.63
CA VAL A 452 11.88 6.81 6.08
C VAL A 452 11.46 7.08 7.52
N GLN A 453 10.14 7.10 7.74
CA GLN A 453 9.51 7.58 8.97
C GLN A 453 8.83 6.44 9.71
N ILE A 454 8.62 6.62 11.02
CA ILE A 454 7.74 5.77 11.82
C ILE A 454 6.54 6.62 12.21
N GLY A 455 5.34 6.18 11.80
CA GLY A 455 4.11 6.89 12.14
C GLY A 455 3.63 6.62 13.57
N ASN A 456 2.72 7.46 14.03
CA ASN A 456 2.03 7.37 15.32
C ASN A 456 0.51 7.27 15.11
N ALA A 457 0.03 6.05 14.89
CA ALA A 457 -1.39 5.75 14.73
C ALA A 457 -2.29 6.26 15.86
N ILE A 458 -1.80 6.37 17.11
CA ILE A 458 -2.62 6.87 18.23
C ILE A 458 -2.89 8.36 18.04
N THR A 459 -1.88 9.13 17.63
CA THR A 459 -2.06 10.56 17.29
C THR A 459 -3.03 10.71 16.12
N GLU A 460 -2.87 9.93 15.05
CA GLU A 460 -3.78 10.00 13.91
C GLU A 460 -5.21 9.63 14.27
N LYS A 461 -5.41 8.65 15.17
CA LYS A 461 -6.72 8.28 15.68
C LYS A 461 -7.41 9.44 16.39
N LYS A 462 -6.69 10.15 17.27
CA LYS A 462 -7.20 11.38 17.92
C LYS A 462 -7.54 12.45 16.89
N VAL A 463 -6.68 12.66 15.89
CA VAL A 463 -6.92 13.61 14.79
C VAL A 463 -8.18 13.23 14.02
N GLN A 464 -8.33 11.97 13.62
CA GLN A 464 -9.53 11.48 12.93
C GLN A 464 -10.79 11.82 13.73
N ASP A 465 -10.82 11.56 15.03
CA ASP A 465 -12.01 11.82 15.85
C ASP A 465 -12.32 13.32 15.93
N VAL A 466 -11.30 14.18 16.04
CA VAL A 466 -11.46 15.64 15.96
C VAL A 466 -12.01 16.08 14.61
N ILE A 467 -11.45 15.60 13.50
CA ILE A 467 -11.88 16.01 12.14
C ILE A 467 -13.33 15.63 11.89
N ILE A 468 -13.76 14.42 12.27
CA ILE A 468 -15.14 13.98 12.10
C ILE A 468 -16.10 14.84 12.94
N GLN A 469 -15.74 15.14 14.19
CA GLN A 469 -16.53 16.05 15.03
C GLN A 469 -16.57 17.48 14.48
N ALA A 470 -15.44 18.00 13.98
CA ALA A 470 -15.33 19.34 13.44
C ALA A 470 -16.13 19.50 12.14
N ARG A 471 -16.16 18.47 11.28
CA ARG A 471 -17.00 18.40 10.08
C ARG A 471 -18.48 18.51 10.44
N ASP A 472 -18.92 17.69 11.39
CA ASP A 472 -20.34 17.63 11.79
C ASP A 472 -20.81 18.95 12.42
N ARG A 473 -19.90 19.72 13.02
CA ARG A 473 -20.13 21.07 13.55
C ARG A 473 -19.89 22.19 12.53
N ASN A 474 -19.45 21.87 11.31
CA ASN A 474 -19.10 22.81 10.24
C ASN A 474 -18.06 23.86 10.67
N LEU A 475 -16.92 23.41 11.21
CA LEU A 475 -15.87 24.29 11.74
C LEU A 475 -14.78 24.66 10.72
N PHE A 476 -14.79 24.05 9.53
CA PHE A 476 -13.85 24.33 8.45
C PHE A 476 -14.53 24.20 7.09
N THR A 477 -13.90 24.77 6.07
CA THR A 477 -14.44 24.92 4.70
C THR A 477 -13.66 24.06 3.68
N ALA A 478 -12.41 23.73 4.01
CA ALA A 478 -11.62 22.75 3.30
C ALA A 478 -10.58 22.10 4.21
N ILE A 479 -10.13 20.92 3.80
CA ILE A 479 -9.12 20.12 4.50
C ILE A 479 -8.28 19.36 3.46
N THR A 480 -7.01 19.14 3.75
CA THR A 480 -6.16 18.21 3.00
C THR A 480 -5.15 17.54 3.93
N ASP A 481 -4.64 16.37 3.53
CA ASP A 481 -3.55 15.71 4.21
C ASP A 481 -2.22 16.47 4.05
N CYS A 482 -1.29 16.27 4.97
CA CYS A 482 0.07 16.77 4.87
C CYS A 482 1.02 15.59 4.63
N GLY A 483 1.11 15.14 3.38
CA GLY A 483 1.96 14.04 2.93
C GLY A 483 3.27 14.51 2.28
N ALA A 484 3.50 14.08 1.04
CA ALA A 484 4.71 14.37 0.28
C ALA A 484 4.88 15.89 0.03
N GLY A 485 6.07 16.42 0.28
CA GLY A 485 6.34 17.86 0.24
C GLY A 485 5.77 18.67 1.42
N GLY A 486 5.07 18.03 2.37
CA GLY A 486 4.68 18.66 3.64
C GLY A 486 3.74 19.86 3.48
N PHE A 487 3.98 20.91 4.26
CA PHE A 487 3.20 22.14 4.17
C PHE A 487 3.33 22.81 2.79
N SER A 488 4.44 22.58 2.08
CA SER A 488 4.63 23.09 0.72
C SER A 488 3.56 22.60 -0.25
N SER A 489 3.26 21.31 -0.25
CA SER A 489 2.20 20.76 -1.10
C SER A 489 0.83 21.12 -0.52
N ALA A 490 0.58 20.83 0.76
CA ALA A 490 -0.74 21.01 1.36
C ALA A 490 -1.26 22.46 1.27
N VAL A 491 -0.46 23.44 1.68
CA VAL A 491 -0.85 24.87 1.60
C VAL A 491 -0.75 25.38 0.16
N GLY A 492 0.24 24.93 -0.61
CA GLY A 492 0.42 25.33 -2.00
C GLY A 492 -0.76 24.93 -2.90
N GLU A 493 -1.29 23.72 -2.73
CA GLU A 493 -2.43 23.19 -3.47
C GLU A 493 -3.75 23.84 -3.01
N MET A 494 -3.98 23.92 -1.70
CA MET A 494 -5.17 24.61 -1.16
C MET A 494 -5.21 26.08 -1.56
N GLY A 495 -4.05 26.73 -1.66
CA GLY A 495 -3.91 28.14 -2.02
C GLY A 495 -3.78 28.39 -3.53
N ALA A 496 -3.84 27.39 -4.41
CA ALA A 496 -3.49 27.53 -5.82
C ALA A 496 -4.26 28.67 -6.54
N ASP A 497 -5.57 28.79 -6.30
CA ASP A 497 -6.44 29.80 -6.92
C ASP A 497 -6.46 31.15 -6.20
N LEU A 498 -5.90 31.25 -4.98
CA LEU A 498 -5.95 32.45 -4.14
C LEU A 498 -4.57 33.01 -3.83
N GLY A 499 -3.73 32.22 -3.17
CA GLY A 499 -2.52 32.67 -2.47
C GLY A 499 -2.59 32.34 -0.98
N ALA A 500 -1.43 32.40 -0.33
CA ALA A 500 -1.25 32.06 1.07
C ALA A 500 -0.13 32.90 1.69
N THR A 501 -0.37 33.44 2.88
CA THR A 501 0.67 34.01 3.74
C THR A 501 0.88 33.08 4.93
N VAL A 502 2.11 32.61 5.14
CA VAL A 502 2.48 31.62 6.16
C VAL A 502 3.62 32.13 7.04
N HIS A 503 3.50 31.88 8.34
CA HIS A 503 4.52 32.15 9.36
C HIS A 503 5.07 30.84 9.90
N LEU A 504 6.24 30.43 9.40
CA LEU A 504 6.82 29.12 9.67
C LEU A 504 7.27 28.96 11.13
N ASP A 505 7.57 30.05 11.83
CA ASP A 505 7.89 30.03 13.27
C ASP A 505 6.69 29.69 14.17
N LYS A 506 5.47 29.63 13.63
CA LYS A 506 4.27 29.17 14.34
C LYS A 506 4.02 27.67 14.25
N ALA A 507 4.75 26.95 13.39
CA ALA A 507 4.57 25.51 13.24
C ALA A 507 5.02 24.77 14.52
N PRO A 508 4.20 23.86 15.08
CA PRO A 508 4.61 23.02 16.20
C PRO A 508 5.80 22.15 15.79
N LEU A 509 6.87 22.13 16.59
CA LEU A 509 8.11 21.39 16.31
C LEU A 509 8.34 20.25 17.29
N LYS A 510 8.85 19.11 16.81
CA LYS A 510 9.25 17.96 17.66
C LYS A 510 10.45 18.31 18.55
N TYR A 511 11.39 19.09 18.01
CA TYR A 511 12.62 19.52 18.67
C TYR A 511 13.11 20.84 18.09
N GLU A 512 13.97 21.53 18.82
CA GLU A 512 14.60 22.77 18.33
C GLU A 512 15.66 22.48 17.24
N GLY A 513 15.89 23.45 16.37
CA GLY A 513 17.00 23.41 15.40
C GLY A 513 16.61 23.13 13.96
N LEU A 514 15.33 23.00 13.63
CA LEU A 514 14.89 22.98 12.23
C LEU A 514 15.04 24.38 11.60
N SER A 515 15.58 24.41 10.39
CA SER A 515 15.56 25.58 9.51
C SER A 515 14.16 25.86 8.97
N TYR A 516 13.92 27.07 8.47
CA TYR A 516 12.63 27.43 7.88
C TYR A 516 12.28 26.54 6.68
N THR A 517 13.27 26.16 5.86
CA THR A 517 13.09 25.26 4.71
C THR A 517 12.69 23.87 5.19
N GLU A 518 13.38 23.30 6.19
CA GLU A 518 13.02 21.99 6.76
C GLU A 518 11.61 21.99 7.37
N ILE A 519 11.19 23.06 8.04
CA ILE A 519 9.81 23.18 8.56
C ILE A 519 8.79 23.13 7.42
N TRP A 520 9.09 23.81 6.31
CA TRP A 520 8.17 23.94 5.18
C TRP A 520 7.98 22.64 4.40
N ILE A 521 9.07 21.91 4.13
CA ILE A 521 9.05 20.69 3.31
C ILE A 521 9.05 19.39 4.12
N SER A 522 9.04 19.47 5.45
CA SER A 522 8.94 18.30 6.32
C SER A 522 7.70 17.49 5.99
N GLU A 523 7.90 16.18 5.82
CA GLU A 523 6.84 15.20 5.55
C GLU A 523 6.44 14.45 6.83
N SER A 524 6.64 15.05 8.02
CA SER A 524 6.19 14.44 9.29
C SER A 524 4.73 13.98 9.21
N GLN A 525 4.48 12.77 9.73
CA GLN A 525 3.18 12.12 9.67
C GLN A 525 2.12 12.74 10.60
N GLU A 526 0.89 12.23 10.47
CA GLU A 526 -0.28 12.56 11.31
C GLU A 526 -0.71 14.03 11.28
N ARG A 527 -0.44 14.74 10.18
CA ARG A 527 -0.77 16.16 10.02
C ARG A 527 -1.83 16.37 8.96
N MET A 528 -2.77 17.26 9.25
CA MET A 528 -3.79 17.78 8.33
C MET A 528 -3.69 19.31 8.27
N VAL A 529 -4.03 19.90 7.12
CA VAL A 529 -4.16 21.35 6.96
C VAL A 529 -5.61 21.70 6.67
N LEU A 530 -6.17 22.64 7.43
CA LEU A 530 -7.55 23.09 7.34
C LEU A 530 -7.62 24.56 6.92
N SER A 531 -8.65 24.87 6.14
CA SER A 531 -9.13 26.23 5.88
C SER A 531 -10.27 26.53 6.85
N VAL A 532 -10.04 27.46 7.79
CA VAL A 532 -10.92 27.68 8.95
C VAL A 532 -11.40 29.12 8.98
N PRO A 533 -12.72 29.39 8.93
CA PRO A 533 -13.25 30.73 9.13
C PRO A 533 -12.82 31.30 10.49
N GLN A 534 -12.43 32.57 10.53
CA GLN A 534 -11.81 33.17 11.72
C GLN A 534 -12.70 33.07 12.97
N GLU A 535 -14.01 33.19 12.80
CA GLU A 535 -15.01 33.05 13.87
C GLU A 535 -15.18 31.63 14.40
N LYS A 536 -14.75 30.61 13.64
CA LYS A 536 -14.82 29.19 14.02
C LYS A 536 -13.58 28.71 14.76
N TRP A 537 -12.46 29.44 14.67
CA TRP A 537 -11.21 29.05 15.30
C TRP A 537 -11.31 28.78 16.81
N PRO A 538 -11.94 29.64 17.64
CA PRO A 538 -12.02 29.37 19.08
C PRO A 538 -12.74 28.05 19.41
N GLU A 539 -13.76 27.70 18.63
CA GLU A 539 -14.50 26.44 18.81
C GLU A 539 -13.67 25.24 18.37
N LEU A 540 -13.00 25.33 17.21
CA LEU A 540 -12.11 24.27 16.72
C LEU A 540 -10.94 24.04 17.68
N GLN A 541 -10.31 25.11 18.17
CA GLN A 541 -9.21 25.03 19.13
C GLN A 541 -9.64 24.34 20.42
N ALA A 542 -10.82 24.69 20.94
CA ALA A 542 -11.38 24.04 22.13
C ALA A 542 -11.68 22.55 21.90
N LEU A 543 -12.18 22.19 20.72
CA LEU A 543 -12.42 20.79 20.35
C LEU A 543 -11.10 20.01 20.28
N CYS A 544 -10.08 20.52 19.58
CA CYS A 544 -8.77 19.88 19.50
C CYS A 544 -8.18 19.67 20.89
N ALA A 545 -8.22 20.69 21.75
CA ALA A 545 -7.72 20.59 23.13
C ALA A 545 -8.48 19.55 23.98
N SER A 546 -9.80 19.39 23.77
CA SER A 546 -10.60 18.42 24.52
C SER A 546 -10.29 16.96 24.18
N GLU A 547 -9.72 16.71 23.00
CA GLU A 547 -9.32 15.39 22.50
C GLU A 547 -7.79 15.21 22.51
N ASP A 548 -7.05 16.11 23.17
CA ASP A 548 -5.58 16.09 23.23
C ASP A 548 -4.91 16.05 21.84
N VAL A 549 -5.42 16.91 20.93
CA VAL A 549 -4.89 17.14 19.58
C VAL A 549 -4.33 18.56 19.50
N GLU A 550 -3.09 18.69 19.05
CA GLU A 550 -2.48 19.99 18.82
C GLU A 550 -3.04 20.64 17.55
N ALA A 551 -3.27 21.95 17.61
CA ALA A 551 -3.67 22.76 16.46
C ALA A 551 -3.01 24.14 16.50
N ALA A 552 -2.50 24.60 15.36
CA ALA A 552 -1.80 25.87 15.24
C ALA A 552 -2.21 26.64 13.99
N VAL A 553 -2.49 27.94 14.15
CA VAL A 553 -2.70 28.86 13.04
C VAL A 553 -1.35 29.24 12.44
N LEU A 554 -1.08 28.76 11.22
CA LEU A 554 0.14 29.06 10.48
C LEU A 554 0.06 30.39 9.73
N GLY A 555 -1.14 30.82 9.35
CA GLY A 555 -1.33 31.99 8.51
C GLY A 555 -2.74 32.13 7.97
N THR A 556 -2.87 32.71 6.78
CA THR A 556 -4.15 33.01 6.12
C THR A 556 -4.09 32.74 4.62
N PHE A 557 -5.17 32.17 4.09
CA PHE A 557 -5.43 32.18 2.65
C PHE A 557 -5.88 33.59 2.25
N GLU A 558 -5.29 34.12 1.19
CA GLU A 558 -5.58 35.48 0.72
C GLU A 558 -5.55 35.53 -0.80
N ASN A 559 -6.48 36.26 -1.41
CA ASN A 559 -6.57 36.46 -2.86
C ASN A 559 -5.48 37.39 -3.40
N SER A 560 -4.22 36.99 -3.24
CA SER A 560 -3.02 37.74 -3.63
C SER A 560 -2.36 37.21 -4.91
N GLY A 561 -2.72 36.00 -5.33
CA GLY A 561 -2.05 35.21 -6.36
C GLY A 561 -0.67 34.68 -5.96
N ARG A 562 -0.28 34.80 -4.67
CA ARG A 562 1.11 34.58 -4.24
C ARG A 562 1.23 33.68 -3.02
N LEU A 563 2.30 32.89 -2.98
CA LEU A 563 2.77 32.14 -1.81
C LEU A 563 3.85 32.97 -1.10
N LYS A 564 3.54 33.49 0.09
CA LYS A 564 4.46 34.28 0.91
C LYS A 564 4.79 33.54 2.19
N LEU A 565 6.07 33.23 2.39
CA LEU A 565 6.56 32.57 3.59
C LEU A 565 7.41 33.53 4.40
N SER A 566 7.22 33.52 5.72
CA SER A 566 8.06 34.27 6.65
C SER A 566 8.51 33.40 7.82
N TYR A 567 9.68 33.71 8.37
CA TYR A 567 10.23 33.08 9.57
C TYR A 567 10.87 34.14 10.45
N GLN A 568 10.40 34.27 11.69
CA GLN A 568 10.89 35.27 12.65
C GLN A 568 10.86 36.72 12.08
N GLY A 569 9.83 37.03 11.30
CA GLY A 569 9.64 38.33 10.65
C GLY A 569 10.43 38.56 9.35
N ASN A 570 11.29 37.63 8.94
CA ASN A 570 12.01 37.69 7.67
C ASN A 570 11.23 36.99 6.57
N VAL A 571 11.14 37.57 5.37
CA VAL A 571 10.57 36.90 4.19
C VAL A 571 11.56 35.86 3.70
N VAL A 572 11.11 34.60 3.62
CA VAL A 572 11.94 33.47 3.18
C VAL A 572 11.49 32.86 1.86
N ALA A 573 10.28 33.18 1.38
CA ALA A 573 9.84 32.87 0.02
C ALA A 573 8.73 33.83 -0.44
N ASP A 574 8.72 34.16 -1.72
CA ASP A 574 7.67 34.94 -2.38
C ASP A 574 7.50 34.47 -3.85
N LEU A 575 6.63 33.48 -4.05
CA LEU A 575 6.36 32.84 -5.34
C LEU A 575 4.99 33.22 -5.90
N ASP A 576 4.92 33.30 -7.22
CA ASP A 576 3.66 33.38 -7.96
C ASP A 576 3.00 31.99 -8.01
N MET A 577 1.73 31.89 -7.60
CA MET A 577 1.01 30.60 -7.55
C MET A 577 0.78 30.02 -8.94
N HIS A 578 0.52 30.87 -9.94
CA HIS A 578 0.32 30.40 -11.31
C HIS A 578 1.63 29.83 -11.89
N PHE A 579 2.77 30.46 -11.64
CA PHE A 579 4.07 29.88 -12.00
C PHE A 579 4.32 28.55 -11.27
N LEU A 580 4.03 28.48 -9.97
CA LEU A 580 4.24 27.27 -9.18
C LEU A 580 3.46 26.06 -9.73
N HIS A 581 2.22 26.25 -10.17
CA HIS A 581 1.35 25.15 -10.63
C HIS A 581 1.33 24.93 -12.14
N ASP A 582 1.41 26.00 -12.94
CA ASP A 582 1.27 25.96 -14.40
C ASP A 582 2.57 26.32 -15.16
N GLY A 583 3.64 26.67 -14.45
CA GLY A 583 4.92 27.06 -15.05
C GLY A 583 5.74 25.90 -15.60
N ARG A 584 5.46 24.66 -15.20
CA ARG A 584 6.26 23.48 -15.58
C ARG A 584 6.19 23.23 -17.10
N PRO A 585 7.32 22.96 -17.79
CA PRO A 585 7.28 22.61 -19.21
C PRO A 585 6.55 21.27 -19.46
N THR A 586 5.97 21.12 -20.65
CA THR A 586 5.32 19.86 -21.06
C THR A 586 6.36 18.80 -21.38
N VAL A 587 6.26 17.65 -20.73
CA VAL A 587 7.10 16.47 -21.04
C VAL A 587 6.71 15.89 -22.40
N VAL A 588 7.69 15.63 -23.26
CA VAL A 588 7.49 14.98 -24.56
C VAL A 588 8.34 13.71 -24.62
N LYS A 589 7.71 12.56 -24.84
CA LYS A 589 8.39 11.24 -24.92
C LYS A 589 7.94 10.43 -26.13
N ASN A 590 8.81 9.49 -26.53
CA ASN A 590 8.49 8.46 -27.51
C ASN A 590 8.37 7.11 -26.78
N ALA A 591 7.38 6.33 -27.18
CA ALA A 591 7.09 5.01 -26.66
C ALA A 591 6.99 4.01 -27.81
N GLU A 592 7.44 2.79 -27.61
CA GLU A 592 7.33 1.72 -28.61
C GLU A 592 6.93 0.40 -27.94
N TRP A 593 6.14 -0.40 -28.62
CA TRP A 593 5.86 -1.76 -28.15
C TRP A 593 5.91 -2.74 -29.31
N ALA A 594 6.46 -3.93 -29.03
CA ALA A 594 6.47 -5.06 -29.92
C ALA A 594 6.16 -6.33 -29.11
N PRO A 595 5.46 -7.32 -29.68
CA PRO A 595 5.31 -8.62 -29.06
C PRO A 595 6.68 -9.26 -28.81
N ALA A 596 6.83 -10.00 -27.71
CA ALA A 596 8.09 -10.68 -27.42
C ALA A 596 8.43 -11.69 -28.53
N GLU A 597 9.51 -11.45 -29.28
CA GLU A 597 9.95 -12.31 -30.39
C GLU A 597 10.33 -13.74 -29.96
N SER A 598 10.63 -13.94 -28.67
CA SER A 598 11.19 -15.18 -28.11
C SER A 598 10.17 -16.18 -27.55
N LEU A 599 8.90 -15.80 -27.41
CA LEU A 599 7.88 -16.65 -26.78
C LEU A 599 6.97 -17.26 -27.85
N SER A 600 7.14 -18.55 -28.07
CA SER A 600 6.28 -19.35 -28.96
C SER A 600 4.84 -19.43 -28.41
N ALA A 601 3.85 -19.37 -29.29
CA ALA A 601 2.45 -19.65 -28.94
C ALA A 601 2.24 -21.11 -28.48
N GLN A 602 3.12 -22.03 -28.89
CA GLN A 602 3.22 -23.36 -28.32
C GLN A 602 4.14 -23.31 -27.08
N PRO A 603 3.66 -23.77 -25.90
CA PRO A 603 4.49 -23.87 -24.71
C PRO A 603 5.75 -24.71 -24.96
N SER A 604 6.86 -24.36 -24.33
CA SER A 604 8.05 -25.20 -24.30
C SER A 604 7.78 -26.52 -23.56
N THR A 605 8.59 -27.55 -23.83
CA THR A 605 8.51 -28.81 -23.08
C THR A 605 9.07 -28.63 -21.67
N GLY A 606 8.20 -28.72 -20.66
CA GLY A 606 8.59 -28.64 -19.25
C GLY A 606 8.90 -30.01 -18.64
N ALA A 607 9.07 -30.03 -17.31
CA ALA A 607 9.23 -31.27 -16.55
C ALA A 607 7.99 -32.17 -16.70
N ALA A 608 8.19 -33.49 -16.80
CA ALA A 608 7.10 -34.44 -16.78
C ALA A 608 6.50 -34.48 -15.36
N GLN A 609 5.31 -33.93 -15.18
CA GLN A 609 4.54 -33.98 -13.94
C GLN A 609 3.15 -34.54 -14.22
N THR A 610 2.61 -35.31 -13.28
CA THR A 610 1.19 -35.67 -13.34
C THR A 610 0.34 -34.44 -13.04
N PRO A 611 -0.92 -34.35 -13.52
CA PRO A 611 -1.81 -33.25 -13.15
C PRO A 611 -1.96 -33.08 -11.63
N GLN A 612 -1.92 -34.19 -10.88
CA GLN A 612 -1.98 -34.16 -9.43
C GLN A 612 -0.75 -33.50 -8.80
N ASP A 613 0.45 -33.84 -9.26
CA ASP A 613 1.69 -33.24 -8.76
C ASP A 613 1.75 -31.74 -9.10
N ALA A 614 1.30 -31.38 -10.30
CA ALA A 614 1.19 -29.98 -10.71
C ALA A 614 0.22 -29.20 -9.81
N LEU A 615 -0.97 -29.75 -9.50
CA LEU A 615 -1.93 -29.11 -8.57
C LEU A 615 -1.30 -28.90 -7.18
N VAL A 616 -0.63 -29.92 -6.62
CA VAL A 616 0.02 -29.83 -5.31
C VAL A 616 1.14 -28.77 -5.34
N ALA A 617 1.92 -28.70 -6.41
CA ALA A 617 2.97 -27.70 -6.58
C ALA A 617 2.41 -26.28 -6.72
N ILE A 618 1.31 -26.10 -7.46
CA ILE A 618 0.63 -24.80 -7.59
C ILE A 618 0.09 -24.36 -6.23
N LEU A 619 -0.63 -25.21 -5.50
CA LEU A 619 -1.15 -24.89 -4.16
C LEU A 619 -0.01 -24.51 -3.18
N GLY A 620 1.16 -25.13 -3.32
CA GLY A 620 2.35 -24.83 -2.53
C GLY A 620 3.15 -23.60 -3.00
N HIS A 621 2.80 -22.98 -4.13
CA HIS A 621 3.48 -21.80 -4.64
C HIS A 621 3.13 -20.56 -3.79
N TYR A 622 4.10 -19.71 -3.46
CA TYR A 622 3.88 -18.59 -2.53
C TYR A 622 2.74 -17.63 -2.94
N SER A 623 2.56 -17.39 -4.25
CA SER A 623 1.43 -16.57 -4.74
C SER A 623 0.05 -17.21 -4.54
N VAL A 624 -0.05 -18.55 -4.48
CA VAL A 624 -1.34 -19.28 -4.37
C VAL A 624 -1.61 -19.79 -2.95
N CYS A 625 -0.55 -20.15 -2.21
CA CYS A 625 -0.66 -20.74 -0.88
C CYS A 625 -1.43 -19.87 0.12
N SER A 626 -1.81 -20.46 1.26
CA SER A 626 -2.53 -19.75 2.31
C SER A 626 -1.82 -18.51 2.80
N LYS A 627 -2.56 -17.40 2.86
CA LYS A 627 -2.08 -16.12 3.41
C LYS A 627 -2.46 -15.93 4.90
N GLU A 628 -2.88 -17.01 5.56
CA GLU A 628 -3.39 -17.03 6.93
C GLU A 628 -2.45 -16.37 7.95
N TRP A 629 -1.13 -16.59 7.84
CA TRP A 629 -0.13 -15.96 8.71
C TRP A 629 -0.19 -14.43 8.66
N VAL A 630 -0.45 -13.83 7.50
CA VAL A 630 -0.62 -12.39 7.36
C VAL A 630 -1.99 -11.97 7.89
N ILE A 631 -3.05 -12.58 7.35
CA ILE A 631 -4.44 -12.16 7.60
C ILE A 631 -4.77 -12.22 9.09
N ARG A 632 -4.35 -13.26 9.82
CA ARG A 632 -4.67 -13.42 11.26
C ARG A 632 -4.03 -12.38 12.18
N GLN A 633 -3.08 -11.59 11.67
CA GLN A 633 -2.46 -10.54 12.46
C GLN A 633 -3.30 -9.25 12.46
N TYR A 634 -4.16 -9.06 11.46
CA TYR A 634 -4.98 -7.87 11.32
C TYR A 634 -6.33 -8.01 12.03
N ASP A 635 -6.88 -6.88 12.47
CA ASP A 635 -8.26 -6.81 12.92
C ASP A 635 -9.22 -6.90 11.72
N HIS A 636 -10.31 -7.66 11.87
CA HIS A 636 -11.36 -7.85 10.85
C HIS A 636 -12.77 -7.54 11.37
N GLU A 637 -12.90 -7.03 12.59
CA GLU A 637 -14.16 -6.99 13.36
C GLU A 637 -14.46 -5.62 13.95
N VAL A 638 -13.43 -4.81 14.19
CA VAL A 638 -13.58 -3.47 14.76
C VAL A 638 -14.57 -2.66 13.92
N GLN A 639 -15.37 -1.85 14.60
CA GLN A 639 -16.54 -1.13 14.08
C GLN A 639 -17.79 -2.00 13.76
N GLY A 640 -17.68 -3.34 13.76
CA GLY A 640 -18.82 -4.26 13.67
C GLY A 640 -19.50 -4.32 12.29
N GLY A 641 -18.78 -3.93 11.23
CA GLY A 641 -19.31 -3.85 9.86
C GLY A 641 -19.06 -5.08 8.98
N SER A 642 -18.22 -6.02 9.36
CA SER A 642 -17.81 -7.12 8.48
C SER A 642 -18.92 -8.15 8.24
N ALA A 643 -19.28 -8.39 6.97
CA ALA A 643 -20.24 -9.40 6.55
C ALA A 643 -19.55 -10.62 5.90
N ILE A 644 -18.56 -10.39 5.03
CA ILE A 644 -17.67 -11.43 4.50
C ILE A 644 -16.23 -11.00 4.77
N LYS A 645 -15.46 -11.90 5.38
CA LYS A 645 -14.08 -11.71 5.82
C LYS A 645 -13.10 -12.31 4.83
N PRO A 646 -11.81 -11.95 4.89
CA PRO A 646 -10.81 -12.50 3.98
C PRO A 646 -10.57 -14.01 4.16
N LEU A 647 -10.93 -14.59 5.32
CA LEU A 647 -10.97 -16.03 5.54
C LEU A 647 -12.40 -16.52 5.79
N VAL A 648 -12.81 -17.57 5.08
CA VAL A 648 -14.15 -18.20 5.13
C VAL A 648 -14.04 -19.72 5.27
N GLY A 649 -15.15 -20.44 5.13
CA GLY A 649 -15.22 -21.88 5.33
C GLY A 649 -15.41 -22.31 6.77
N VAL A 650 -15.51 -23.64 6.98
CA VAL A 650 -15.90 -24.25 8.26
C VAL A 650 -14.95 -23.87 9.41
N MET A 651 -13.67 -23.70 9.09
CA MET A 651 -12.61 -23.39 10.05
C MET A 651 -12.11 -21.93 9.96
N ASN A 652 -12.74 -21.09 9.14
CA ASN A 652 -12.25 -19.74 8.80
C ASN A 652 -10.77 -19.77 8.37
N ASP A 653 -10.47 -20.63 7.41
CA ASP A 653 -9.13 -20.87 6.88
C ASP A 653 -9.12 -21.10 5.36
N GLY A 654 -10.25 -20.95 4.66
CA GLY A 654 -10.31 -20.87 3.21
C GLY A 654 -10.24 -19.42 2.72
N PRO A 655 -9.75 -19.17 1.50
CA PRO A 655 -9.74 -17.81 0.93
C PRO A 655 -11.16 -17.33 0.63
N SER A 656 -11.35 -16.02 0.60
CA SER A 656 -12.56 -15.37 0.06
C SER A 656 -12.20 -14.60 -1.21
N ASP A 657 -13.07 -14.61 -2.23
CA ASP A 657 -12.86 -13.86 -3.47
C ASP A 657 -12.80 -12.35 -3.23
N ALA A 658 -13.66 -11.87 -2.32
CA ALA A 658 -13.76 -10.47 -1.94
C ALA A 658 -14.26 -10.37 -0.49
N SER A 659 -14.03 -9.21 0.13
CA SER A 659 -14.62 -8.89 1.42
C SER A 659 -15.84 -8.00 1.27
N VAL A 660 -16.83 -8.16 2.16
CA VAL A 660 -18.04 -7.35 2.18
C VAL A 660 -18.20 -6.71 3.54
N VAL A 661 -18.32 -5.39 3.58
CA VAL A 661 -18.57 -4.61 4.81
C VAL A 661 -19.89 -3.87 4.73
N VAL A 662 -20.51 -3.61 5.87
CA VAL A 662 -21.69 -2.76 6.06
C VAL A 662 -21.20 -1.43 6.62
N PRO A 663 -20.91 -0.43 5.76
CA PRO A 663 -20.28 0.81 6.20
C PRO A 663 -21.22 1.72 7.02
N VAL A 664 -22.54 1.55 6.86
CA VAL A 664 -23.58 2.28 7.60
C VAL A 664 -24.36 1.27 8.46
N LEU A 665 -24.08 1.27 9.77
CA LEU A 665 -24.72 0.34 10.70
C LEU A 665 -26.25 0.52 10.73
N GLY A 666 -26.98 -0.59 10.83
CA GLY A 666 -28.45 -0.63 10.75
C GLY A 666 -29.00 -0.71 9.32
N SER A 667 -28.14 -0.58 8.31
CA SER A 667 -28.45 -0.90 6.91
C SER A 667 -28.10 -2.35 6.57
N TRP A 668 -28.71 -2.88 5.50
CA TRP A 668 -28.27 -4.14 4.87
C TRP A 668 -27.51 -3.89 3.56
N THR A 669 -27.37 -2.64 3.13
CA THR A 669 -26.53 -2.29 1.98
C THR A 669 -25.06 -2.43 2.38
N GLY A 670 -24.31 -3.20 1.60
CA GLY A 670 -22.87 -3.41 1.81
C GLY A 670 -22.02 -2.82 0.71
N ALA A 671 -20.72 -2.77 0.99
CA ALA A 671 -19.66 -2.48 0.03
C ALA A 671 -18.75 -3.71 -0.06
N ALA A 672 -18.65 -4.27 -1.25
CA ALA A 672 -17.70 -5.32 -1.57
C ALA A 672 -16.40 -4.69 -2.06
N VAL A 673 -15.27 -5.19 -1.57
CA VAL A 673 -13.93 -4.82 -2.03
C VAL A 673 -13.20 -6.07 -2.49
N GLY A 674 -12.64 -6.00 -3.70
CA GLY A 674 -11.82 -7.03 -4.30
C GLY A 674 -10.68 -6.40 -5.11
N CYS A 675 -9.73 -7.22 -5.53
CA CYS A 675 -8.62 -6.77 -6.35
C CYS A 675 -8.28 -7.77 -7.45
N GLY A 676 -7.57 -7.31 -8.47
CA GLY A 676 -6.99 -8.14 -9.52
C GLY A 676 -5.60 -7.63 -9.89
N ILE A 677 -4.67 -8.57 -10.07
CA ILE A 677 -3.24 -8.29 -10.30
C ILE A 677 -2.54 -9.55 -10.81
N ASN A 678 -1.89 -9.48 -11.98
CA ASN A 678 -1.06 -10.58 -12.47
C ASN A 678 0.04 -10.07 -13.41
N HIS A 679 1.23 -9.82 -12.85
CA HIS A 679 2.35 -9.24 -13.60
C HIS A 679 2.92 -10.18 -14.68
N ARG A 680 2.70 -11.50 -14.57
CA ARG A 680 3.24 -12.48 -15.53
C ARG A 680 2.60 -12.37 -16.91
N PHE A 681 1.35 -11.89 -16.99
CA PHE A 681 0.71 -11.65 -18.27
C PHE A 681 1.35 -10.46 -19.01
N ALA A 682 1.98 -9.52 -18.30
CA ALA A 682 2.64 -8.37 -18.93
C ALA A 682 3.92 -8.78 -19.68
N ASP A 683 4.56 -9.90 -19.29
CA ASP A 683 5.69 -10.48 -20.00
C ASP A 683 5.30 -10.97 -21.41
N LEU A 684 4.00 -11.22 -21.64
CA LEU A 684 3.44 -11.62 -22.93
C LEU A 684 2.77 -10.46 -23.65
N ASP A 685 1.81 -9.80 -23.00
CA ASP A 685 1.10 -8.64 -23.53
C ASP A 685 0.52 -7.78 -22.39
N PRO A 686 1.04 -6.55 -22.17
CA PRO A 686 0.55 -5.61 -21.16
C PRO A 686 -0.93 -5.24 -21.30
N TYR A 687 -1.49 -5.25 -22.51
CA TYR A 687 -2.92 -4.99 -22.73
C TYR A 687 -3.77 -6.07 -22.05
N TRP A 688 -3.40 -7.33 -22.27
CA TRP A 688 -4.15 -8.47 -21.75
C TRP A 688 -3.90 -8.68 -20.26
N MET A 689 -2.73 -8.29 -19.75
CA MET A 689 -2.51 -8.17 -18.30
C MET A 689 -3.50 -7.21 -17.65
N ALA A 690 -3.61 -5.99 -18.19
CA ALA A 690 -4.52 -4.99 -17.65
C ALA A 690 -5.99 -5.43 -17.76
N ALA A 691 -6.37 -6.02 -18.90
CA ALA A 691 -7.72 -6.55 -19.08
C ALA A 691 -8.04 -7.65 -18.06
N ALA A 692 -7.11 -8.59 -17.83
CA ALA A 692 -7.29 -9.66 -16.85
C ALA A 692 -7.37 -9.10 -15.41
N ALA A 693 -6.54 -8.12 -15.05
CA ALA A 693 -6.60 -7.48 -13.73
C ALA A 693 -7.94 -6.78 -13.47
N ILE A 694 -8.50 -6.09 -14.48
CA ILE A 694 -9.83 -5.47 -14.38
C ILE A 694 -10.93 -6.55 -14.30
N ASP A 695 -10.86 -7.59 -15.12
CA ASP A 695 -11.80 -8.72 -15.07
C ASP A 695 -11.81 -9.36 -13.69
N GLU A 696 -10.65 -9.74 -13.16
CA GLU A 696 -10.50 -10.38 -11.86
C GLU A 696 -11.03 -9.50 -10.72
N ALA A 697 -10.67 -8.21 -10.68
CA ALA A 697 -11.16 -7.31 -9.64
C ALA A 697 -12.70 -7.21 -9.62
N VAL A 698 -13.33 -7.07 -10.80
CA VAL A 698 -14.79 -7.02 -10.94
C VAL A 698 -15.42 -8.37 -10.63
N ARG A 699 -14.79 -9.45 -11.10
CA ARG A 699 -15.24 -10.83 -10.91
C ARG A 699 -15.28 -11.21 -9.43
N ASN A 700 -14.25 -10.82 -8.67
CA ASN A 700 -14.16 -11.04 -7.23
C ASN A 700 -15.34 -10.41 -6.46
N VAL A 701 -15.65 -9.14 -6.71
CA VAL A 701 -16.79 -8.50 -6.03
C VAL A 701 -18.15 -9.06 -6.51
N VAL A 702 -18.25 -9.52 -7.76
CA VAL A 702 -19.45 -10.19 -8.28
C VAL A 702 -19.66 -11.57 -7.66
N ALA A 703 -18.59 -12.33 -7.40
CA ALA A 703 -18.64 -13.66 -6.78
C ALA A 703 -19.33 -13.62 -5.40
N VAL A 704 -19.16 -12.53 -4.65
CA VAL A 704 -19.81 -12.30 -3.35
C VAL A 704 -21.15 -11.57 -3.44
N GLY A 705 -21.61 -11.21 -4.66
CA GLY A 705 -22.95 -10.67 -4.92
C GLY A 705 -23.05 -9.17 -5.13
N ALA A 706 -21.94 -8.44 -5.35
CA ALA A 706 -22.01 -7.03 -5.75
C ALA A 706 -22.71 -6.86 -7.10
N ASP A 707 -23.42 -5.75 -7.27
CA ASP A 707 -24.06 -5.39 -8.55
C ASP A 707 -22.99 -4.90 -9.54
N PRO A 708 -22.73 -5.60 -10.66
CA PRO A 708 -21.71 -5.20 -11.62
C PRO A 708 -21.98 -3.83 -12.26
N LYS A 709 -23.22 -3.32 -12.23
CA LYS A 709 -23.55 -1.96 -12.71
C LYS A 709 -23.19 -0.86 -11.70
N ARG A 710 -22.82 -1.24 -10.48
CA ARG A 710 -22.47 -0.36 -9.36
C ARG A 710 -21.09 -0.73 -8.81
N VAL A 711 -20.18 -1.06 -9.71
CA VAL A 711 -18.75 -1.26 -9.43
C VAL A 711 -17.98 -0.07 -9.98
N ALA A 712 -17.12 0.51 -9.14
CA ALA A 712 -16.10 1.46 -9.53
C ALA A 712 -14.73 0.85 -9.27
N ILE A 713 -13.72 1.27 -10.02
CA ILE A 713 -12.37 0.73 -9.94
C ILE A 713 -11.31 1.81 -9.71
N LEU A 714 -10.13 1.39 -9.26
CA LEU A 714 -8.95 2.21 -9.14
C LEU A 714 -7.78 1.55 -9.87
N ASP A 715 -6.95 2.36 -10.51
CA ASP A 715 -5.72 1.97 -11.20
C ASP A 715 -4.49 2.35 -10.40
N ASN A 716 -3.61 1.38 -10.11
CA ASN A 716 -2.32 1.64 -9.47
C ASN A 716 -1.19 1.07 -10.35
N PHE A 717 -0.49 1.97 -11.06
CA PHE A 717 0.58 1.61 -11.99
C PHE A 717 1.93 1.56 -11.26
N CYS A 718 2.61 0.41 -11.26
CA CYS A 718 4.00 0.27 -10.82
C CYS A 718 4.90 -0.15 -11.98
N TRP A 719 5.78 0.76 -12.41
CA TRP A 719 6.69 0.57 -13.56
C TRP A 719 8.16 0.80 -13.18
N GLY A 720 9.05 0.08 -13.87
CA GLY A 720 10.51 0.32 -13.84
C GLY A 720 10.91 1.60 -14.59
N ASN A 721 12.06 1.59 -15.26
CA ASN A 721 12.61 2.78 -15.91
C ASN A 721 11.81 3.26 -17.14
N ILE A 722 10.98 4.29 -16.95
CA ILE A 722 10.13 4.91 -17.99
C ILE A 722 10.89 5.82 -18.97
N HIS A 723 12.23 5.87 -18.91
CA HIS A 723 13.05 6.48 -19.94
C HIS A 723 13.35 5.51 -21.09
N ASP A 724 13.17 4.20 -20.89
CA ASP A 724 13.17 3.22 -21.96
C ASP A 724 11.85 3.32 -22.76
N PRO A 725 11.88 3.62 -24.07
CA PRO A 725 10.69 3.66 -24.92
C PRO A 725 9.85 2.38 -24.87
N LYS A 726 10.45 1.21 -24.64
CA LYS A 726 9.74 -0.08 -24.55
C LYS A 726 8.94 -0.22 -23.27
N VAL A 727 9.55 0.16 -22.14
CA VAL A 727 8.90 0.19 -20.82
C VAL A 727 7.74 1.19 -20.83
N LEU A 728 7.95 2.37 -21.44
CA LEU A 728 6.89 3.35 -21.63
C LEU A 728 5.80 2.86 -22.60
N GLY A 729 6.15 2.12 -23.65
CA GLY A 729 5.19 1.53 -24.58
C GLY A 729 4.30 0.47 -23.92
N ALA A 730 4.85 -0.34 -23.02
CA ALA A 730 4.05 -1.24 -22.18
C ALA A 730 3.05 -0.46 -21.31
N LEU A 731 3.48 0.66 -20.71
CA LEU A 731 2.60 1.52 -19.92
C LEU A 731 1.44 2.09 -20.76
N VAL A 732 1.73 2.61 -21.97
CA VAL A 732 0.71 3.14 -22.88
C VAL A 732 -0.30 2.06 -23.25
N ARG A 733 0.18 0.86 -23.55
CA ARG A 733 -0.66 -0.29 -23.91
C ARG A 733 -1.56 -0.75 -22.76
N THR A 734 -1.06 -0.74 -21.53
CA THR A 734 -1.87 -0.94 -20.30
C THR A 734 -2.96 0.13 -20.17
N ALA A 735 -2.62 1.41 -20.36
CA ALA A 735 -3.59 2.51 -20.27
C ALA A 735 -4.69 2.40 -21.34
N GLU A 736 -4.36 1.96 -22.55
CA GLU A 736 -5.34 1.67 -23.61
C GLU A 736 -6.31 0.56 -23.20
N ALA A 737 -5.81 -0.53 -22.60
CA ALA A 737 -6.65 -1.60 -22.06
C ALA A 737 -7.56 -1.10 -20.93
N CYS A 738 -7.03 -0.29 -20.00
CA CYS A 738 -7.84 0.35 -18.95
C CYS A 738 -9.02 1.11 -19.56
N ARG A 739 -8.78 1.89 -20.62
CA ARG A 739 -9.86 2.61 -21.31
C ARG A 739 -10.89 1.66 -21.90
N ASP A 740 -10.44 0.70 -22.71
CA ASP A 740 -11.33 -0.14 -23.50
C ASP A 740 -12.18 -1.08 -22.62
N VAL A 741 -11.56 -1.69 -21.61
CA VAL A 741 -12.21 -2.63 -20.69
C VAL A 741 -13.17 -1.89 -19.76
N ALA A 742 -12.77 -0.76 -19.18
CA ALA A 742 -13.63 0.02 -18.30
C ALA A 742 -14.91 0.48 -19.02
N VAL A 743 -14.78 0.98 -20.26
CA VAL A 743 -15.94 1.38 -21.09
C VAL A 743 -16.81 0.18 -21.42
N ALA A 744 -16.23 -0.96 -21.78
CA ALA A 744 -17.00 -2.17 -22.09
C ALA A 744 -17.79 -2.70 -20.89
N PHE A 745 -17.22 -2.62 -19.68
CA PHE A 745 -17.85 -3.12 -18.46
C PHE A 745 -18.79 -2.08 -17.82
N GLY A 746 -18.67 -0.80 -18.20
CA GLY A 746 -19.39 0.29 -17.55
C GLY A 746 -18.89 0.57 -16.13
N THR A 747 -17.63 0.24 -15.83
CA THR A 747 -17.02 0.40 -14.51
C THR A 747 -16.05 1.60 -14.52
N PRO A 748 -16.41 2.75 -13.92
CA PRO A 748 -15.57 3.95 -13.98
C PRO A 748 -14.33 3.80 -13.08
N PHE A 749 -13.20 4.34 -13.54
CA PHE A 749 -12.09 4.67 -12.65
C PHE A 749 -12.43 5.95 -11.87
N ILE A 750 -12.33 5.90 -10.54
CA ILE A 750 -12.72 7.04 -9.68
C ILE A 750 -11.53 7.68 -8.97
N SER A 751 -10.43 6.94 -8.87
CA SER A 751 -9.16 7.36 -8.29
C SER A 751 -8.07 6.42 -8.82
N GLY A 752 -6.80 6.79 -8.66
CA GLY A 752 -5.66 5.95 -9.00
C GLY A 752 -4.35 6.50 -8.43
N LYS A 753 -3.26 5.82 -8.75
CA LYS A 753 -1.89 6.24 -8.45
C LYS A 753 -0.91 5.66 -9.46
N ASP A 754 0.25 6.27 -9.58
CA ASP A 754 1.39 5.71 -10.27
C ASP A 754 2.67 5.83 -9.45
N SER A 755 3.51 4.82 -9.58
CA SER A 755 4.87 4.72 -9.07
C SER A 755 5.74 4.31 -10.24
N LEU A 756 6.58 5.23 -10.70
CA LEU A 756 7.44 5.05 -11.87
C LEU A 756 8.91 5.02 -11.41
N ASN A 757 9.80 4.48 -12.25
CA ASN A 757 11.23 4.32 -11.94
C ASN A 757 11.52 3.38 -10.76
N ASN A 758 10.70 2.34 -10.59
CA ASN A 758 10.96 1.25 -9.65
C ASN A 758 12.09 0.36 -10.17
N THR A 759 13.30 0.91 -10.15
CA THR A 759 14.53 0.29 -10.63
C THR A 759 15.62 0.43 -9.59
N TYR A 760 16.38 -0.64 -9.38
CA TYR A 760 17.59 -0.62 -8.58
C TYR A 760 18.83 -0.68 -9.47
N THR A 761 19.79 0.20 -9.24
CA THR A 761 21.10 0.20 -9.90
C THR A 761 22.22 -0.11 -8.90
N GLY A 762 22.86 -1.26 -9.07
CA GLY A 762 23.95 -1.70 -8.22
C GLY A 762 25.30 -1.08 -8.58
N LYS A 763 26.31 -1.37 -7.74
CA LYS A 763 27.63 -0.71 -7.81
C LYS A 763 28.37 -0.97 -9.12
N SER A 764 28.17 -2.14 -9.73
CA SER A 764 28.81 -2.52 -10.99
C SER A 764 28.01 -2.09 -12.22
N GLY A 765 26.89 -1.35 -12.00
CA GLY A 765 25.97 -0.92 -13.05
C GLY A 765 24.90 -1.94 -13.42
N GLU A 766 24.79 -3.05 -12.67
CA GLU A 766 23.69 -4.00 -12.81
C GLU A 766 22.35 -3.32 -12.47
N ARG A 767 21.31 -3.60 -13.27
CA ARG A 767 19.97 -3.02 -13.08
C ARG A 767 18.96 -4.12 -12.80
N LEU A 768 18.12 -3.88 -11.79
CA LEU A 768 17.00 -4.73 -11.42
C LEU A 768 15.72 -3.90 -11.53
N ASP A 769 14.93 -4.17 -12.57
CA ASP A 769 13.62 -3.57 -12.77
C ASP A 769 12.53 -4.50 -12.24
N ILE A 770 11.51 -3.91 -11.60
CA ILE A 770 10.28 -4.66 -11.30
C ILE A 770 9.59 -5.07 -12.62
N PRO A 771 8.78 -6.15 -12.63
CA PRO A 771 7.88 -6.42 -13.74
C PRO A 771 6.79 -5.34 -13.82
N HIS A 772 6.30 -5.09 -15.04
CA HIS A 772 5.16 -4.19 -15.24
C HIS A 772 3.96 -4.68 -14.44
N THR A 773 3.53 -3.89 -13.45
CA THR A 773 2.53 -4.31 -12.49
C THR A 773 1.40 -3.30 -12.44
N LEU A 774 0.19 -3.73 -12.77
CA LEU A 774 -1.03 -2.97 -12.54
C LEU A 774 -1.83 -3.68 -11.44
N LEU A 775 -2.12 -2.96 -10.36
CA LEU A 775 -3.15 -3.36 -9.40
C LEU A 775 -4.46 -2.65 -9.75
N VAL A 776 -5.52 -3.43 -9.91
CA VAL A 776 -6.89 -2.91 -9.99
C VAL A 776 -7.64 -3.25 -8.72
N THR A 777 -8.20 -2.25 -8.06
CA THR A 777 -9.08 -2.43 -6.89
C THR A 777 -10.51 -2.13 -7.30
N ALA A 778 -11.44 -3.03 -7.00
CA ALA A 778 -12.86 -2.85 -7.26
C ALA A 778 -13.64 -2.56 -5.97
N LEU A 779 -14.50 -1.56 -6.03
CA LEU A 779 -15.48 -1.22 -5.01
C LEU A 779 -16.89 -1.44 -5.60
N GLY A 780 -17.57 -2.49 -5.14
CA GLY A 780 -18.89 -2.87 -5.61
C GLY A 780 -19.99 -2.63 -4.57
N ARG A 781 -21.12 -2.06 -4.97
CA ARG A 781 -22.30 -1.95 -4.09
C ARG A 781 -23.02 -3.29 -3.98
N VAL A 782 -23.24 -3.76 -2.76
CA VAL A 782 -24.07 -4.94 -2.44
C VAL A 782 -25.43 -4.45 -1.94
N PRO A 783 -26.53 -4.69 -2.66
CA PRO A 783 -27.85 -4.19 -2.23
C PRO A 783 -28.36 -4.78 -0.92
N ASP A 784 -28.01 -6.04 -0.62
CA ASP A 784 -28.42 -6.74 0.59
C ASP A 784 -27.38 -7.81 0.98
N VAL A 785 -26.59 -7.54 2.01
CA VAL A 785 -25.50 -8.42 2.46
C VAL A 785 -25.97 -9.81 2.92
N ARG A 786 -27.25 -9.97 3.26
CA ARG A 786 -27.81 -11.27 3.70
C ARG A 786 -27.95 -12.27 2.56
N LYS A 787 -27.79 -11.81 1.32
CA LYS A 787 -27.83 -12.63 0.10
C LYS A 787 -26.45 -12.98 -0.44
N CYS A 788 -25.39 -12.44 0.16
CA CYS A 788 -24.03 -12.77 -0.25
C CYS A 788 -23.75 -14.26 -0.08
N VAL A 789 -22.85 -14.76 -0.92
CA VAL A 789 -22.34 -16.13 -0.87
C VAL A 789 -20.81 -16.09 -0.73
N THR A 790 -20.24 -17.19 -0.27
CA THR A 790 -18.78 -17.39 -0.15
C THR A 790 -18.36 -18.62 -0.94
N MET A 791 -17.06 -18.80 -1.18
CA MET A 791 -16.57 -19.86 -2.07
C MET A 791 -16.63 -21.27 -1.49
N ASP A 792 -16.72 -21.47 -0.18
CA ASP A 792 -16.68 -22.80 0.42
C ASP A 792 -17.92 -23.62 0.07
N LEU A 793 -17.72 -24.88 -0.33
CA LEU A 793 -18.84 -25.80 -0.58
C LEU A 793 -19.68 -25.96 0.69
N LYS A 794 -21.01 -25.92 0.54
CA LYS A 794 -21.94 -25.84 1.67
C LYS A 794 -22.58 -27.17 2.01
N GLU A 795 -22.99 -27.95 1.01
CA GLU A 795 -23.79 -29.16 1.24
C GLU A 795 -23.43 -30.26 0.23
N THR A 796 -23.63 -31.52 0.61
CA THR A 796 -23.40 -32.69 -0.28
C THR A 796 -24.58 -32.91 -1.22
N GLY A 797 -24.32 -33.49 -2.41
CA GLY A 797 -25.35 -33.77 -3.41
C GLY A 797 -25.73 -32.57 -4.30
N ASN A 798 -25.09 -31.41 -4.11
CA ASN A 798 -25.31 -30.23 -4.93
C ASN A 798 -24.58 -30.35 -6.27
N ALA A 799 -25.16 -29.78 -7.32
CA ALA A 799 -24.55 -29.73 -8.63
C ALA A 799 -23.47 -28.64 -8.65
N LEU A 800 -22.36 -28.91 -9.34
CA LEU A 800 -21.31 -27.94 -9.62
C LEU A 800 -21.38 -27.50 -11.08
N TYR A 801 -21.42 -26.19 -11.30
CA TYR A 801 -21.45 -25.56 -12.61
C TYR A 801 -20.20 -24.73 -12.85
N LEU A 802 -19.55 -24.95 -13.99
CA LEU A 802 -18.60 -24.01 -14.54
C LEU A 802 -19.37 -22.99 -15.37
N VAL A 803 -19.30 -21.72 -14.99
CA VAL A 803 -19.82 -20.58 -15.74
C VAL A 803 -18.66 -19.93 -16.50
N GLY A 804 -18.85 -19.64 -17.78
CA GLY A 804 -17.81 -19.12 -18.67
C GLY A 804 -17.13 -20.21 -19.50
N THR A 805 -16.08 -19.85 -20.23
CA THR A 805 -15.42 -20.74 -21.21
C THR A 805 -13.93 -20.84 -20.93
N THR A 806 -13.42 -22.06 -20.77
CA THR A 806 -11.98 -22.33 -20.73
C THR A 806 -11.41 -22.31 -22.16
N LYS A 807 -10.27 -21.64 -22.35
CA LYS A 807 -9.55 -21.55 -23.63
C LYS A 807 -8.15 -22.14 -23.49
N ASP A 808 -7.43 -22.27 -24.60
CA ASP A 808 -6.03 -22.71 -24.62
C ASP A 808 -5.10 -21.55 -24.24
N GLU A 809 -5.20 -21.10 -22.99
CA GLU A 809 -4.56 -19.90 -22.45
C GLU A 809 -3.72 -20.26 -21.21
N LEU A 810 -2.61 -20.98 -21.44
CA LEU A 810 -1.64 -21.34 -20.38
C LEU A 810 -0.47 -20.35 -20.28
N GLY A 811 -0.38 -19.34 -21.16
CA GLY A 811 0.69 -18.36 -21.15
C GLY A 811 0.70 -17.54 -19.87
N GLY A 812 1.83 -17.52 -19.16
CA GLY A 812 1.99 -16.83 -17.88
C GLY A 812 1.35 -17.54 -16.68
N SER A 813 0.72 -18.72 -16.89
CA SER A 813 0.03 -19.45 -15.83
C SER A 813 0.95 -20.04 -14.76
N HIS A 814 0.39 -20.28 -13.57
CA HIS A 814 1.07 -20.98 -12.49
C HIS A 814 1.42 -22.43 -12.87
N PHE A 815 0.66 -23.07 -13.76
CA PHE A 815 1.02 -24.38 -14.29
C PHE A 815 2.31 -24.33 -15.09
N ASN A 816 2.46 -23.34 -15.99
CA ASN A 816 3.72 -23.15 -16.71
C ASN A 816 4.86 -22.87 -15.74
N LEU A 817 4.63 -22.05 -14.71
CA LEU A 817 5.63 -21.73 -13.69
C LEU A 817 6.15 -22.97 -12.96
N VAL A 818 5.28 -23.80 -12.37
CA VAL A 818 5.72 -24.96 -11.57
C VAL A 818 6.25 -26.11 -12.41
N THR A 819 5.95 -26.14 -13.71
CA THR A 819 6.46 -27.13 -14.66
C THR A 819 7.70 -26.66 -15.43
N GLY A 820 8.10 -25.40 -15.25
CA GLY A 820 9.23 -24.78 -15.98
C GLY A 820 8.95 -24.55 -17.47
N ARG A 821 7.67 -24.51 -17.88
CA ARG A 821 7.27 -24.19 -19.26
C ARG A 821 7.24 -22.66 -19.46
N THR A 822 7.50 -22.24 -20.70
CA THR A 822 7.49 -20.85 -21.13
C THR A 822 6.69 -20.71 -22.43
N GLY A 823 6.19 -19.51 -22.73
CA GLY A 823 5.31 -19.27 -23.88
C GLY A 823 3.87 -19.70 -23.63
N GLY A 824 3.11 -19.93 -24.70
CA GLY A 824 1.67 -20.14 -24.65
C GLY A 824 0.87 -18.87 -24.94
N ASN A 825 -0.45 -19.01 -25.12
CA ASN A 825 -1.32 -17.85 -25.31
C ASN A 825 -1.61 -17.19 -23.96
N VAL A 826 -1.40 -15.86 -23.89
CA VAL A 826 -1.85 -15.05 -22.76
C VAL A 826 -3.40 -15.11 -22.66
N PRO A 827 -3.98 -15.17 -21.45
CA PRO A 827 -5.42 -15.11 -21.28
C PRO A 827 -6.04 -13.84 -21.85
N LYS A 828 -7.17 -13.95 -22.56
CA LYS A 828 -7.85 -12.82 -23.21
C LYS A 828 -9.30 -12.66 -22.76
N VAL A 829 -9.59 -11.47 -22.23
CA VAL A 829 -10.94 -11.04 -21.84
C VAL A 829 -11.78 -10.76 -23.08
N ASP A 830 -12.98 -11.34 -23.13
CA ASP A 830 -13.98 -11.00 -24.14
C ASP A 830 -14.87 -9.87 -23.63
N LEU A 831 -14.65 -8.67 -24.14
CA LEU A 831 -15.34 -7.44 -23.73
C LEU A 831 -16.86 -7.47 -23.97
N ALA A 832 -17.36 -8.31 -24.87
CA ALA A 832 -18.79 -8.43 -25.14
C ALA A 832 -19.47 -9.51 -24.27
N THR A 833 -18.72 -10.55 -23.91
CA THR A 833 -19.24 -11.69 -23.13
C THR A 833 -19.15 -11.42 -21.63
N ALA A 834 -18.06 -10.82 -21.14
CA ALA A 834 -17.82 -10.67 -19.71
C ALA A 834 -18.90 -9.91 -18.93
N PRO A 835 -19.41 -8.76 -19.39
CA PRO A 835 -20.50 -8.06 -18.70
C PRO A 835 -21.78 -8.90 -18.57
N LYS A 836 -22.06 -9.77 -19.56
CA LYS A 836 -23.25 -10.65 -19.54
C LYS A 836 -23.09 -11.76 -18.51
N VAL A 837 -21.88 -12.33 -18.41
CA VAL A 837 -21.56 -13.35 -17.40
C VAL A 837 -21.72 -12.75 -16.01
N PHE A 838 -21.12 -11.59 -15.74
CA PHE A 838 -21.19 -10.93 -14.44
C PHE A 838 -22.63 -10.57 -14.05
N ALA A 839 -23.40 -10.00 -14.98
CA ALA A 839 -24.80 -9.70 -14.73
C ALA A 839 -25.64 -10.96 -14.43
N GLY A 840 -25.38 -12.06 -15.14
CA GLY A 840 -26.07 -13.33 -14.94
C GLY A 840 -25.74 -13.98 -13.59
N VAL A 841 -24.46 -14.01 -13.21
CA VAL A 841 -24.01 -14.54 -11.91
C VAL A 841 -24.58 -13.72 -10.76
N HIS A 842 -24.47 -12.39 -10.83
CA HIS A 842 -25.07 -11.49 -9.85
C HIS A 842 -26.59 -11.74 -9.71
N ALA A 843 -27.31 -11.82 -10.83
CA ALA A 843 -28.75 -12.05 -10.82
C ALA A 843 -29.11 -13.40 -10.18
N ALA A 844 -28.34 -14.46 -10.42
CA ALA A 844 -28.54 -15.77 -9.82
C ALA A 844 -28.28 -15.77 -8.30
N ILE A 845 -27.25 -15.07 -7.84
CA ILE A 845 -26.95 -14.88 -6.40
C ILE A 845 -28.08 -14.12 -5.71
N VAL A 846 -28.51 -12.99 -6.25
CA VAL A 846 -29.58 -12.15 -5.67
C VAL A 846 -30.93 -12.87 -5.61
N GLN A 847 -31.18 -13.82 -6.53
CA GLN A 847 -32.35 -14.69 -6.53
C GLN A 847 -32.26 -15.86 -5.54
N GLY A 848 -31.11 -16.07 -4.87
CA GLY A 848 -30.90 -17.15 -3.91
C GLY A 848 -30.71 -18.53 -4.57
N LEU A 849 -30.36 -18.57 -5.86
CA LEU A 849 -30.17 -19.82 -6.61
C LEU A 849 -28.79 -20.45 -6.35
N VAL A 850 -27.82 -19.60 -6.00
CA VAL A 850 -26.42 -19.97 -5.77
C VAL A 850 -26.19 -20.27 -4.28
N ARG A 851 -25.44 -21.34 -3.99
CA ARG A 851 -25.05 -21.74 -2.62
C ARG A 851 -23.63 -21.34 -2.25
N SER A 852 -22.72 -21.50 -3.19
CA SER A 852 -21.34 -21.00 -3.11
C SER A 852 -20.90 -20.61 -4.52
N CYS A 853 -19.98 -19.65 -4.60
CA CYS A 853 -19.43 -19.14 -5.84
C CYS A 853 -17.96 -18.82 -5.60
N HIS A 854 -17.10 -19.27 -6.51
CA HIS A 854 -15.69 -18.94 -6.53
C HIS A 854 -15.29 -18.51 -7.93
N ASP A 855 -14.45 -17.49 -8.05
CA ASP A 855 -13.78 -17.18 -9.29
C ASP A 855 -12.68 -18.20 -9.64
N LEU A 856 -12.11 -18.10 -10.83
CA LEU A 856 -11.02 -18.97 -11.30
C LEU A 856 -9.87 -18.08 -11.77
N SER A 857 -8.90 -17.82 -10.90
CA SER A 857 -7.69 -17.06 -11.18
C SER A 857 -6.47 -17.99 -11.32
N GLU A 858 -5.49 -17.86 -10.43
CA GLU A 858 -4.24 -18.62 -10.41
C GLU A 858 -4.46 -20.12 -10.29
N GLY A 859 -3.87 -20.89 -11.21
CA GLY A 859 -4.02 -22.34 -11.27
C GLY A 859 -5.38 -22.83 -11.78
N GLY A 860 -6.28 -21.93 -12.15
CA GLY A 860 -7.49 -22.23 -12.91
C GLY A 860 -8.50 -23.11 -12.15
N PHE A 861 -9.18 -23.97 -12.90
CA PHE A 861 -10.29 -24.78 -12.38
C PHE A 861 -9.86 -25.71 -11.23
N ALA A 862 -8.67 -26.32 -11.35
CA ALA A 862 -8.22 -27.32 -10.38
C ALA A 862 -7.96 -26.71 -9.00
N VAL A 863 -7.38 -25.51 -8.94
CA VAL A 863 -7.17 -24.78 -7.68
C VAL A 863 -8.50 -24.33 -7.10
N ALA A 864 -9.34 -23.65 -7.87
CA ALA A 864 -10.66 -23.21 -7.40
C ALA A 864 -11.49 -24.38 -6.83
N ALA A 865 -11.55 -25.52 -7.53
CA ALA A 865 -12.26 -26.70 -7.04
C ALA A 865 -11.64 -27.28 -5.75
N ALA A 866 -10.31 -27.20 -5.60
CA ALA A 866 -9.63 -27.63 -4.37
C ALA A 866 -9.96 -26.70 -3.20
N GLU A 867 -9.85 -25.38 -3.40
CA GLU A 867 -10.11 -24.35 -2.39
C GLU A 867 -11.54 -24.42 -1.87
N MET A 868 -12.53 -24.44 -2.76
CA MET A 868 -13.94 -24.60 -2.39
C MET A 868 -14.14 -25.87 -1.54
N ALA A 869 -13.52 -26.99 -1.94
CA ALA A 869 -13.71 -28.28 -1.30
C ALA A 869 -13.06 -28.38 0.08
N PHE A 870 -11.78 -28.01 0.23
CA PHE A 870 -11.10 -28.14 1.53
C PHE A 870 -11.53 -27.09 2.55
N ALA A 871 -12.02 -25.93 2.11
CA ALA A 871 -12.57 -24.90 2.98
C ALA A 871 -13.98 -25.26 3.47
N GLY A 872 -14.79 -25.87 2.59
CA GLY A 872 -16.11 -26.43 2.96
C GLY A 872 -16.02 -27.75 3.73
N GLY A 873 -14.87 -28.44 3.70
CA GLY A 873 -14.73 -29.78 4.24
C GLY A 873 -15.57 -30.83 3.50
N ILE A 874 -15.95 -30.55 2.25
CA ILE A 874 -16.85 -31.35 1.42
C ILE A 874 -16.12 -31.74 0.14
N GLY A 875 -16.20 -33.01 -0.25
CA GLY A 875 -15.55 -33.49 -1.47
C GLY A 875 -16.30 -33.08 -2.74
N ALA A 876 -15.64 -33.28 -3.88
CA ALA A 876 -16.24 -33.04 -5.19
C ALA A 876 -15.84 -34.14 -6.19
N ASP A 877 -16.83 -34.58 -6.97
CA ASP A 877 -16.66 -35.45 -8.13
C ASP A 877 -16.92 -34.64 -9.41
N ILE A 878 -15.84 -34.34 -10.14
CA ILE A 878 -15.89 -33.64 -11.43
C ILE A 878 -15.75 -34.68 -12.54
N THR A 879 -16.81 -34.86 -13.32
CA THR A 879 -16.90 -35.96 -14.30
C THR A 879 -16.86 -35.48 -15.74
N ALA A 880 -17.08 -34.19 -16.01
CA ALA A 880 -17.14 -33.66 -17.36
C ALA A 880 -16.68 -32.20 -17.43
N LEU A 881 -15.41 -31.98 -17.76
CA LEU A 881 -14.90 -30.66 -18.09
C LEU A 881 -15.15 -30.34 -19.58
N PRO A 882 -15.82 -29.22 -19.90
CA PRO A 882 -16.21 -28.89 -21.27
C PRO A 882 -15.00 -28.51 -22.14
N GLY A 883 -15.21 -28.51 -23.46
CA GLY A 883 -14.24 -28.04 -24.45
C GLY A 883 -13.39 -29.13 -25.09
N ASN A 884 -12.89 -28.85 -26.28
CA ASN A 884 -11.94 -29.69 -27.02
C ASN A 884 -10.51 -29.17 -26.80
N LEU A 885 -10.03 -29.32 -25.56
CA LEU A 885 -8.73 -28.87 -25.08
C LEU A 885 -7.97 -30.05 -24.47
N SER A 886 -6.66 -29.89 -24.29
CA SER A 886 -5.88 -30.84 -23.50
C SER A 886 -6.40 -30.88 -22.05
N ASP A 887 -6.21 -32.01 -21.39
CA ASP A 887 -6.60 -32.16 -19.98
C ASP A 887 -5.86 -31.15 -19.08
N GLU A 888 -4.61 -30.82 -19.41
CA GLU A 888 -3.83 -29.77 -18.74
C GLU A 888 -4.50 -28.38 -18.88
N ALA A 889 -4.89 -27.98 -20.09
CA ALA A 889 -5.54 -26.70 -20.31
C ALA A 889 -6.93 -26.63 -19.64
N LYS A 890 -7.69 -27.72 -19.63
CA LYS A 890 -8.99 -27.80 -18.92
C LYS A 890 -8.84 -27.59 -17.41
N LEU A 891 -7.78 -28.14 -16.82
CA LEU A 891 -7.53 -28.05 -15.39
C LEU A 891 -6.92 -26.72 -14.98
N PHE A 892 -5.93 -26.23 -15.74
CA PHE A 892 -5.01 -25.20 -15.26
C PHE A 892 -4.95 -23.91 -16.08
N SER A 893 -5.69 -23.80 -17.20
CA SER A 893 -5.76 -22.51 -17.89
C SER A 893 -6.40 -21.47 -16.97
N GLU A 894 -5.78 -20.29 -16.93
CA GLU A 894 -6.19 -19.12 -16.15
C GLU A 894 -7.07 -18.18 -17.00
N SER A 895 -7.89 -18.72 -17.91
CA SER A 895 -8.85 -17.95 -18.69
C SER A 895 -9.75 -17.08 -17.79
N PRO A 896 -9.92 -15.78 -18.10
CA PRO A 896 -10.72 -14.85 -17.30
C PRO A 896 -12.23 -15.12 -17.43
N THR A 897 -13.04 -14.37 -16.68
CA THR A 897 -14.50 -14.38 -16.78
C THR A 897 -15.14 -15.76 -16.50
N ARG A 898 -14.62 -16.48 -15.49
CA ARG A 898 -15.14 -17.79 -15.09
C ARG A 898 -15.43 -17.90 -13.62
N PHE A 899 -16.46 -18.68 -13.29
CA PHE A 899 -16.85 -19.00 -11.92
C PHE A 899 -17.14 -20.50 -11.77
N LEU A 900 -16.83 -21.06 -10.61
CA LEU A 900 -17.32 -22.35 -10.16
C LEU A 900 -18.43 -22.14 -9.14
N VAL A 901 -19.60 -22.70 -9.43
CA VAL A 901 -20.83 -22.40 -8.69
C VAL A 901 -21.48 -23.68 -8.18
N GLU A 902 -21.81 -23.70 -6.89
CA GLU A 902 -22.62 -24.75 -6.27
C GLU A 902 -24.09 -24.37 -6.31
N VAL A 903 -24.91 -25.28 -6.83
CA VAL A 903 -26.36 -25.08 -7.01
C VAL A 903 -27.11 -26.29 -6.47
N LYS A 904 -28.16 -26.04 -5.68
CA LYS A 904 -29.03 -27.11 -5.19
C LYS A 904 -29.75 -27.78 -6.36
N PRO A 905 -29.97 -29.11 -6.36
CA PRO A 905 -30.64 -29.81 -7.46
C PRO A 905 -32.00 -29.21 -7.83
N GLU A 906 -32.78 -28.77 -6.84
CA GLU A 906 -34.08 -28.12 -7.05
C GLU A 906 -34.00 -26.73 -7.70
N HIS A 907 -32.86 -26.03 -7.58
CA HIS A 907 -32.63 -24.72 -8.18
C HIS A 907 -31.94 -24.79 -9.54
N ALA A 908 -31.38 -25.95 -9.93
CA ALA A 908 -30.65 -26.10 -11.19
C ALA A 908 -31.42 -25.59 -12.43
N PRO A 909 -32.71 -25.94 -12.65
CA PRO A 909 -33.44 -25.43 -13.82
C PRO A 909 -33.60 -23.90 -13.81
N ALA A 910 -33.81 -23.30 -12.63
CA ALA A 910 -33.95 -21.85 -12.50
C ALA A 910 -32.60 -21.14 -12.70
N PHE A 911 -31.51 -21.73 -12.21
CA PHE A 911 -30.14 -21.24 -12.42
C PHE A 911 -29.76 -21.25 -13.90
N GLU A 912 -30.01 -22.37 -14.60
CA GLU A 912 -29.77 -22.49 -16.04
C GLU A 912 -30.58 -21.45 -16.84
N ALA A 913 -31.84 -21.21 -16.44
CA ALA A 913 -32.69 -20.19 -17.07
C ALA A 913 -32.18 -18.77 -16.79
N ALA A 914 -31.70 -18.47 -15.57
CA ALA A 914 -31.16 -17.16 -15.20
C ALA A 914 -29.88 -16.81 -15.98
N LEU A 915 -29.12 -17.83 -16.39
CA LEU A 915 -27.91 -17.71 -17.20
C LEU A 915 -28.13 -18.01 -18.69
N ALA A 916 -29.37 -17.93 -19.17
CA ALA A 916 -29.67 -18.13 -20.59
C ALA A 916 -28.86 -17.16 -21.47
N GLY A 917 -28.08 -17.72 -22.41
CA GLY A 917 -27.17 -16.95 -23.27
C GLY A 917 -25.76 -16.76 -22.72
N VAL A 918 -25.48 -17.26 -21.51
CA VAL A 918 -24.13 -17.44 -20.97
C VAL A 918 -23.72 -18.90 -21.11
N THR A 919 -22.46 -19.16 -21.48
CA THR A 919 -21.92 -20.52 -21.51
C THR A 919 -21.84 -21.06 -20.09
N ILE A 920 -22.54 -22.15 -19.82
CA ILE A 920 -22.49 -22.89 -18.56
C ILE A 920 -22.34 -24.38 -18.84
N ALA A 921 -21.69 -25.09 -17.93
CA ALA A 921 -21.59 -26.55 -17.96
C ALA A 921 -21.75 -27.11 -16.55
N ARG A 922 -22.64 -28.09 -16.39
CA ARG A 922 -22.66 -28.92 -15.17
C ARG A 922 -21.45 -29.86 -15.21
N VAL A 923 -20.46 -29.61 -14.36
CA VAL A 923 -19.17 -30.30 -14.38
C VAL A 923 -19.09 -31.44 -13.37
N GLY A 924 -19.89 -31.39 -12.31
CA GLY A 924 -19.76 -32.35 -11.21
C GLY A 924 -20.85 -32.26 -10.16
N THR A 925 -20.61 -32.94 -9.04
CA THR A 925 -21.48 -32.96 -7.85
C THR A 925 -20.64 -32.99 -6.57
N THR A 926 -21.10 -32.34 -5.51
CA THR A 926 -20.48 -32.39 -4.19
C THR A 926 -20.77 -33.73 -3.48
N VAL A 927 -19.81 -34.27 -2.73
CA VAL A 927 -19.88 -35.60 -2.12
C VAL A 927 -19.40 -35.61 -0.66
N SER A 928 -19.82 -36.61 0.11
CA SER A 928 -19.46 -36.74 1.52
C SER A 928 -18.01 -37.21 1.76
N ASP A 929 -17.42 -37.92 0.81
CA ASP A 929 -16.03 -38.37 0.93
C ASP A 929 -15.08 -37.16 0.87
N PRO A 930 -14.15 -36.95 1.81
CA PRO A 930 -13.27 -35.79 1.84
C PRO A 930 -12.12 -35.90 0.82
N ARG A 931 -12.48 -35.86 -0.47
CA ARG A 931 -11.56 -35.94 -1.60
C ARG A 931 -12.04 -35.10 -2.79
N LEU A 932 -11.09 -34.69 -3.62
CA LEU A 932 -11.33 -34.16 -4.95
C LEU A 932 -10.99 -35.23 -5.98
N ARG A 933 -11.94 -35.50 -6.90
CA ARG A 933 -11.69 -36.31 -8.09
C ARG A 933 -12.07 -35.55 -9.35
N VAL A 934 -11.21 -35.62 -10.35
CA VAL A 934 -11.46 -35.04 -11.67
C VAL A 934 -11.15 -36.05 -12.75
N ALA A 935 -12.15 -36.36 -13.58
CA ALA A 935 -12.03 -37.28 -14.71
C ALA A 935 -11.51 -36.55 -15.96
N GLY A 936 -10.67 -37.23 -16.74
CA GLY A 936 -10.22 -36.79 -18.06
C GLY A 936 -11.19 -37.18 -19.16
N ALA A 937 -10.87 -36.77 -20.39
CA ALA A 937 -11.74 -37.03 -21.55
C ALA A 937 -11.98 -38.52 -21.82
N ASN A 938 -11.05 -39.40 -21.42
CA ASN A 938 -11.14 -40.85 -21.56
C ASN A 938 -11.89 -41.54 -20.40
N GLY A 939 -12.36 -40.79 -19.40
CA GLY A 939 -13.02 -41.31 -18.19
C GLY A 939 -12.08 -41.81 -17.10
N GLU A 940 -10.76 -41.73 -17.30
CA GLU A 940 -9.77 -42.01 -16.25
C GLU A 940 -9.64 -40.82 -15.28
N TRP A 941 -9.27 -41.10 -14.03
CA TRP A 941 -9.10 -40.06 -13.03
C TRP A 941 -7.75 -39.36 -13.21
N LEU A 942 -7.79 -38.10 -13.64
CA LEU A 942 -6.62 -37.21 -13.71
C LEU A 942 -6.17 -36.77 -12.31
N LEU A 943 -7.14 -36.54 -11.43
CA LEU A 943 -6.95 -36.18 -10.04
C LEU A 943 -7.72 -37.18 -9.17
N TRP A 944 -7.06 -37.69 -8.12
CA TRP A 944 -7.70 -38.41 -7.03
C TRP A 944 -6.94 -38.12 -5.73
N VAL A 945 -7.35 -37.06 -5.02
CA VAL A 945 -6.58 -36.54 -3.88
C VAL A 945 -7.47 -36.36 -2.66
N LYS A 946 -6.94 -36.69 -1.48
CA LYS A 946 -7.58 -36.36 -0.21
C LYS A 946 -7.53 -34.84 0.02
N LEU A 947 -8.61 -34.25 0.53
CA LEU A 947 -8.63 -32.80 0.82
C LEU A 947 -7.54 -32.39 1.80
N ALA A 948 -7.24 -33.23 2.80
CA ALA A 948 -6.16 -32.98 3.76
C ALA A 948 -4.78 -32.81 3.09
N THR A 949 -4.51 -33.54 2.01
CA THR A 949 -3.24 -33.42 1.28
C THR A 949 -3.16 -32.11 0.52
N LEU A 950 -4.25 -31.70 -0.14
CA LEU A 950 -4.34 -30.42 -0.85
C LEU A 950 -4.22 -29.24 0.13
N LYS A 951 -4.95 -29.31 1.24
CA LYS A 951 -4.95 -28.27 2.28
C LYS A 951 -3.58 -28.13 2.95
N GLU A 952 -2.92 -29.24 3.26
CA GLU A 952 -1.57 -29.19 3.84
C GLU A 952 -0.56 -28.58 2.86
N ALA A 953 -0.62 -28.96 1.58
CA ALA A 953 0.23 -28.34 0.55
C ALA A 953 0.00 -26.82 0.46
N TRP A 954 -1.26 -26.39 0.54
CA TRP A 954 -1.64 -24.98 0.50
C TRP A 954 -1.27 -24.20 1.78
N GLN A 955 -1.42 -24.77 2.98
CA GLN A 955 -1.13 -24.06 4.23
C GLN A 955 0.35 -24.06 4.63
N LYS A 956 1.15 -25.02 4.17
CA LYS A 956 2.53 -25.23 4.64
C LYS A 956 3.50 -24.07 4.35
N PRO A 957 3.52 -23.44 3.16
CA PRO A 957 4.62 -22.54 2.75
C PRO A 957 4.84 -21.32 3.66
N LEU A 958 3.76 -20.70 4.14
CA LEU A 958 3.80 -19.49 4.98
C LEU A 958 3.34 -19.73 6.42
N ARG A 959 3.37 -20.98 6.90
CA ARG A 959 3.03 -21.32 8.29
C ARG A 959 4.18 -21.01 9.24
N TRP A 960 4.48 -19.71 9.41
CA TRP A 960 5.61 -19.20 10.18
C TRP A 960 5.30 -18.91 11.63
#